data_AF-A0A924MQV6-F1
#
_entry.id   AF-A0A924MQV6-F1
#
_cell.length_a   1.000
_cell.length_b   1.000
_cell.length_c   1.000
_cell.angle_alpha   90.00
_cell.angle_beta   90.00
_cell.angle_gamma   90.00
#
_symmetry.space_group_name_H-M   'P 1'
#
loop_
_entity.id
_entity.type
_entity.pdbx_description
1 polymer ?
#
loop_
_entity_poly.entity_id
_entity_poly.type
_entity_poly.pdbx_seq_one_letter_code
_entity_poly.pdbx_strand_id
1 'polypeptide(L)'
;MLSDDDLSALVRARHHDPFAVLGMHADPKGRLWVGAILPGADHVDVVEPAGGVVAPLRRRSGTDLFEGELDGRTERFDYRLRVRWDSGVEGVYADAYAFGPLISDDDLRLLAEGTHVRPYEVLGAQPVTLGEGAEAMAGVRFAVWAPNALRVSVVGDFNNWDGRRHLMRARGGSGVWEMFVPHMVEGDRYKYEIVGPDDALQPLKADPYARAAQLRPDSASLVAAMPPRRERPASRAGMNDRHAPVSLYEVHVGSWRRHANGGSKTWDELAAELPAYVADLGFTHVELMPITEFPFDGSWGYQTLGLYAPTARFGPPEGFARFVDACHAQGIGVILDWVPAHFPVDAHGLARFDGTALYEYEDPREGFHRDWNTCIYNFGRPEVRNFLVGSALYWIERYGVDGLRVDAVASMIYRDYSRTSGEWLPNRYGGRENLEAISLLKHINEVLGTEVPGAVTMAEESTTFPNVTEPTYAGGLGFHFKWNMGWMHDTLQYMRQPHVQRRWHHEKITFGIVYAFDENFLLPLSHDEVVHGKGSLIGKMPGDDWQRFANLRAYYGFMWAHPGKKLLFMGQEFAQDSEWNHDAELPWHLLNNARNAGVRALVRDLNRLYRELPALHRQDCDAFGFDWLESTEATHSLLAWVRRDADGRMLIAVSNMTPVPQFGWRLGVPDGPTGWREVLNTDSSHYGGGNVGNASAVLPATPVASHGRAQSIMLVV
;
A
#
# COMPACT_ATOMS: atom_id res chain seq x y z
N MET A 1 -18.80 -29.18 39.29
CA MET A 1 -17.52 -29.09 38.55
C MET A 1 -17.16 -27.62 38.36
N LEU A 2 -18.11 -26.80 37.90
CA LEU A 2 -18.01 -25.34 37.95
C LEU A 2 -18.04 -24.78 39.37
N SER A 3 -17.19 -23.77 39.65
CA SER A 3 -17.33 -22.90 40.82
C SER A 3 -18.46 -21.87 40.61
N ASP A 4 -18.92 -21.22 41.69
CA ASP A 4 -19.93 -20.16 41.59
C ASP A 4 -19.39 -18.92 40.84
N ASP A 5 -18.08 -18.67 40.93
CA ASP A 5 -17.41 -17.56 40.23
C ASP A 5 -17.36 -17.83 38.71
N ASP A 6 -16.96 -19.04 38.30
CA ASP A 6 -16.96 -19.44 36.88
C ASP A 6 -18.37 -19.38 36.30
N LEU A 7 -19.37 -19.80 37.08
CA LEU A 7 -20.77 -19.77 36.65
C LEU A 7 -21.21 -18.33 36.41
N SER A 8 -20.96 -17.45 37.37
CA SER A 8 -21.30 -16.03 37.29
C SER A 8 -20.62 -15.38 36.08
N ALA A 9 -19.33 -15.68 35.87
CA ALA A 9 -18.55 -15.15 34.75
C ALA A 9 -19.08 -15.65 33.40
N LEU A 10 -19.40 -16.94 33.25
CA LEU A 10 -19.98 -17.48 32.01
C LEU A 10 -21.36 -16.86 31.71
N VAL A 11 -22.24 -16.80 32.71
CA VAL A 11 -23.60 -16.26 32.55
C VAL A 11 -23.59 -14.78 32.16
N ARG A 12 -22.61 -14.02 32.65
CA ARG A 12 -22.41 -12.61 32.28
C ARG A 12 -21.61 -12.42 30.98
N ALA A 13 -21.16 -13.52 30.35
CA ALA A 13 -20.19 -13.49 29.27
C ALA A 13 -18.97 -12.61 29.61
N ARG A 14 -18.28 -12.97 30.69
CA ARG A 14 -17.07 -12.34 31.24
C ARG A 14 -15.98 -13.34 31.60
N HIS A 15 -16.12 -14.59 31.18
CA HIS A 15 -15.13 -15.62 31.47
C HIS A 15 -13.91 -15.45 30.58
N HIS A 16 -12.72 -15.33 31.18
CA HIS A 16 -11.45 -15.05 30.49
C HIS A 16 -10.87 -16.26 29.75
N ASP A 17 -11.09 -17.48 30.28
CA ASP A 17 -10.73 -18.73 29.59
C ASP A 17 -11.90 -19.74 29.63
N PRO A 18 -12.94 -19.56 28.80
CA PRO A 18 -14.12 -20.42 28.82
C PRO A 18 -13.79 -21.91 28.56
N PHE A 19 -12.68 -22.21 27.89
CA PHE A 19 -12.25 -23.58 27.59
C PHE A 19 -11.79 -24.35 28.83
N ALA A 20 -11.51 -23.67 29.94
CA ALA A 20 -11.21 -24.33 31.22
C ALA A 20 -12.45 -25.02 31.83
N VAL A 21 -13.66 -24.64 31.41
CA VAL A 21 -14.92 -25.08 32.03
C VAL A 21 -16.00 -25.54 31.04
N LEU A 22 -15.96 -25.08 29.79
CA LEU A 22 -16.82 -25.52 28.69
C LEU A 22 -16.14 -26.62 27.87
N GLY A 23 -16.94 -27.42 27.18
CA GLY A 23 -16.50 -28.63 26.48
C GLY A 23 -16.40 -29.83 27.41
N MET A 24 -15.65 -30.86 26.99
CA MET A 24 -15.48 -32.09 27.75
C MET A 24 -14.36 -31.97 28.79
N HIS A 25 -14.68 -32.28 30.06
CA HIS A 25 -13.76 -32.22 31.20
C HIS A 25 -13.94 -33.40 32.15
N ALA A 26 -12.85 -33.79 32.84
CA ALA A 26 -12.90 -34.80 33.88
C ALA A 26 -13.10 -34.13 35.25
N ASP A 27 -14.00 -34.67 36.07
CA ASP A 27 -14.14 -34.26 37.46
C ASP A 27 -12.98 -34.83 38.34
N PRO A 28 -12.86 -34.43 39.62
CA PRO A 28 -11.81 -34.97 40.50
C PRO A 28 -11.84 -36.48 40.72
N LYS A 29 -12.93 -37.17 40.33
CA LYS A 29 -13.07 -38.63 40.38
C LYS A 29 -12.79 -39.29 39.03
N GLY A 30 -12.37 -38.53 38.01
CA GLY A 30 -12.08 -39.01 36.66
C GLY A 30 -13.32 -39.22 35.78
N ARG A 31 -14.51 -38.78 36.20
CA ARG A 31 -15.74 -38.94 35.42
C ARG A 31 -15.84 -37.81 34.41
N LEU A 32 -16.21 -38.12 33.17
CA LEU A 32 -16.31 -37.13 32.11
C LEU A 32 -17.64 -36.40 32.15
N TRP A 33 -17.58 -35.10 31.89
CA TRP A 33 -18.72 -34.20 31.81
C TRP A 33 -18.58 -33.32 30.57
N VAL A 34 -19.71 -32.89 30.01
CA VAL A 34 -19.73 -31.85 28.98
C VAL A 34 -20.51 -30.65 29.49
N GLY A 35 -19.92 -29.46 29.35
CA GLY A 35 -20.56 -28.17 29.61
C GLY A 35 -20.69 -27.36 28.32
N ALA A 36 -21.87 -26.79 28.05
CA ALA A 36 -22.11 -25.97 26.87
C ALA A 36 -22.96 -24.74 27.23
N ILE A 37 -22.58 -23.55 26.76
CA ILE A 37 -23.39 -22.34 26.86
C ILE A 37 -24.08 -22.08 25.52
N LEU A 38 -25.40 -22.21 25.47
CA LEU A 38 -26.17 -22.16 24.22
C LEU A 38 -27.42 -21.28 24.41
N PRO A 39 -27.27 -19.94 24.35
CA PRO A 39 -28.40 -19.02 24.44
C PRO A 39 -29.48 -19.30 23.40
N GLY A 40 -30.73 -19.48 23.84
CA GLY A 40 -31.87 -19.81 22.98
C GLY A 40 -32.03 -21.32 22.69
N ALA A 41 -31.26 -22.19 23.34
CA ALA A 41 -31.50 -23.64 23.30
C ALA A 41 -32.54 -24.08 24.33
N ASP A 42 -33.40 -25.02 23.94
CA ASP A 42 -34.37 -25.68 24.82
C ASP A 42 -33.88 -27.05 25.30
N HIS A 43 -33.16 -27.77 24.44
CA HIS A 43 -32.69 -29.12 24.70
C HIS A 43 -31.35 -29.37 24.03
N VAL A 44 -30.46 -30.08 24.73
CA VAL A 44 -29.11 -30.39 24.26
C VAL A 44 -28.75 -31.82 24.64
N ASP A 45 -28.37 -32.63 23.67
CA ASP A 45 -27.80 -33.96 23.87
C ASP A 45 -26.35 -34.01 23.37
N VAL A 46 -25.51 -34.74 24.07
CA VAL A 46 -24.21 -35.20 23.56
C VAL A 46 -24.45 -36.44 22.72
N VAL A 47 -23.99 -36.42 21.47
CA VAL A 47 -24.15 -37.52 20.52
C VAL A 47 -22.80 -37.92 19.92
N GLU A 48 -22.64 -39.18 19.56
CA GLU A 48 -21.52 -39.64 18.74
C GLU A 48 -21.63 -39.05 17.32
N PRO A 49 -20.53 -38.94 16.55
CA PRO A 49 -20.57 -38.49 15.16
C PRO A 49 -21.52 -39.32 14.28
N ALA A 50 -21.69 -40.60 14.59
CA ALA A 50 -22.64 -41.50 13.92
C ALA A 50 -24.12 -41.30 14.34
N GLY A 51 -24.39 -40.42 15.31
CA GLY A 51 -25.74 -40.00 15.73
C GLY A 51 -26.30 -40.66 16.98
N GLY A 52 -25.59 -41.63 17.57
CA GLY A 52 -26.00 -42.28 18.83
C GLY A 52 -25.99 -41.30 20.00
N VAL A 53 -27.06 -41.26 20.80
CA VAL A 53 -27.13 -40.38 21.99
C VAL A 53 -26.26 -40.98 23.10
N VAL A 54 -25.33 -40.16 23.62
CA VAL A 54 -24.46 -40.52 24.73
C VAL A 54 -25.08 -40.09 26.06
N ALA A 55 -25.47 -38.82 26.18
CA ALA A 55 -26.06 -38.28 27.41
C ALA A 55 -26.85 -36.99 27.14
N PRO A 56 -27.98 -36.75 27.82
CA PRO A 56 -28.65 -35.45 27.81
C PRO A 56 -27.93 -34.45 28.71
N LEU A 57 -27.81 -33.20 28.26
CA LEU A 57 -27.31 -32.10 29.08
C LEU A 57 -28.47 -31.37 29.75
N ARG A 58 -28.37 -31.18 31.07
CA ARG A 58 -29.40 -30.48 31.85
C ARG A 58 -29.10 -29.00 31.86
N ARG A 59 -30.10 -28.20 31.50
CA ARG A 59 -30.04 -26.75 31.66
C ARG A 59 -30.00 -26.39 33.14
N ARG A 60 -29.02 -25.59 33.55
CA ARG A 60 -28.99 -25.01 34.89
C ARG A 60 -30.05 -23.91 34.98
N SER A 61 -30.82 -23.94 36.08
CA SER A 61 -31.98 -23.06 36.24
C SER A 61 -31.61 -21.58 36.13
N GLY A 62 -32.34 -20.83 35.30
CA GLY A 62 -32.15 -19.38 35.14
C GLY A 62 -30.93 -18.98 34.28
N THR A 63 -30.27 -19.92 33.62
CA THR A 63 -29.11 -19.66 32.77
C THR A 63 -29.23 -20.34 31.42
N ASP A 64 -28.31 -20.04 30.50
CA ASP A 64 -28.17 -20.72 29.20
C ASP A 64 -27.06 -21.80 29.22
N LEU A 65 -26.64 -22.23 30.42
CA LEU A 65 -25.62 -23.25 30.62
C LEU A 65 -26.27 -24.63 30.72
N PHE A 66 -25.74 -25.57 29.96
CA PHE A 66 -26.12 -26.99 29.94
C PHE A 66 -24.95 -27.83 30.42
N GLU A 67 -25.19 -28.76 31.33
CA GLU A 67 -24.17 -29.66 31.88
C GLU A 67 -24.69 -31.10 32.05
N GLY A 68 -23.83 -32.09 31.84
CA GLY A 68 -24.20 -33.50 31.97
C GLY A 68 -22.99 -34.42 32.11
N GLU A 69 -23.14 -35.44 32.95
CA GLU A 69 -22.17 -36.53 33.13
C GLU A 69 -22.28 -37.52 31.96
N LEU A 70 -21.15 -37.97 31.42
CA LEU A 70 -21.07 -38.96 30.36
C LEU A 70 -20.94 -40.35 30.97
N ASP A 71 -22.08 -40.89 31.43
CA ASP A 71 -22.13 -42.18 32.13
C ASP A 71 -21.42 -43.29 31.33
N GLY A 72 -20.49 -43.99 31.98
CA GLY A 72 -19.74 -45.11 31.40
C GLY A 72 -18.57 -44.73 30.48
N ARG A 73 -18.23 -43.44 30.34
CA ARG A 73 -17.05 -42.97 29.58
C ARG A 73 -15.98 -42.41 30.52
N THR A 74 -14.74 -42.90 30.37
CA THR A 74 -13.56 -42.47 31.15
C THR A 74 -12.44 -41.90 30.29
N GLU A 75 -12.51 -42.07 28.96
CA GLU A 75 -11.55 -41.54 27.99
C GLU A 75 -12.21 -40.51 27.09
N ARG A 76 -11.47 -39.45 26.72
CA ARG A 76 -11.96 -38.43 25.78
C ARG A 76 -12.24 -39.08 24.42
N PHE A 77 -13.31 -38.62 23.77
CA PHE A 77 -13.75 -39.13 22.48
C PHE A 77 -14.36 -37.99 21.65
N ASP A 78 -14.47 -38.19 20.34
CA ASP A 78 -15.11 -37.23 19.45
C ASP A 78 -16.64 -37.23 19.64
N TYR A 79 -17.24 -36.05 19.79
CA TYR A 79 -18.67 -35.89 20.04
C TYR A 79 -19.26 -34.68 19.30
N ARG A 80 -20.59 -34.67 19.20
CA ARG A 80 -21.38 -33.54 18.69
C ARG A 80 -22.45 -33.16 19.70
N LEU A 81 -22.94 -31.93 19.59
CA LEU A 81 -24.08 -31.43 20.34
C LEU A 81 -25.30 -31.44 19.43
N ARG A 82 -26.30 -32.29 19.73
CA ARG A 82 -27.62 -32.17 19.14
C ARG A 82 -28.39 -31.12 19.92
N VAL A 83 -28.71 -30.00 19.28
CA VAL A 83 -29.35 -28.85 19.92
C VAL A 83 -30.70 -28.62 19.27
N ARG A 84 -31.75 -28.54 20.12
CA ARG A 84 -33.05 -28.02 19.72
C ARG A 84 -33.18 -26.59 20.23
N TRP A 85 -33.32 -25.67 19.29
CA TRP A 85 -33.50 -24.25 19.55
C TRP A 85 -34.96 -23.93 19.89
N ASP A 86 -35.18 -22.81 20.59
CA ASP A 86 -36.50 -22.28 20.95
C ASP A 86 -37.43 -22.01 19.74
N SER A 87 -36.83 -21.73 18.58
CA SER A 87 -37.50 -21.66 17.28
C SER A 87 -38.10 -22.99 16.80
N GLY A 88 -37.77 -24.11 17.45
CA GLY A 88 -38.14 -25.46 17.04
C GLY A 88 -37.18 -26.10 16.03
N VAL A 89 -36.17 -25.38 15.56
CA VAL A 89 -35.12 -25.94 14.70
C VAL A 89 -34.22 -26.87 15.52
N GLU A 90 -33.91 -28.03 14.98
CA GLU A 90 -32.95 -28.97 15.56
C GLU A 90 -31.74 -29.14 14.62
N GLY A 91 -30.54 -29.18 15.20
CA GLY A 91 -29.30 -29.40 14.45
C GLY A 91 -28.25 -30.15 15.27
N VAL A 92 -27.26 -30.71 14.59
CA VAL A 92 -26.12 -31.39 15.20
C VAL A 92 -24.85 -30.59 14.88
N TYR A 93 -24.14 -30.15 15.91
CA TYR A 93 -23.01 -29.23 15.80
C TYR A 93 -21.76 -29.83 16.41
N ALA A 94 -20.59 -29.52 15.86
CA ALA A 94 -19.36 -29.77 16.59
C ALA A 94 -19.22 -28.71 17.70
N ASP A 95 -18.70 -29.12 18.85
CA ASP A 95 -18.48 -28.20 19.97
C ASP A 95 -17.17 -27.44 19.77
N ALA A 96 -17.25 -26.11 19.60
CA ALA A 96 -16.07 -25.26 19.46
C ALA A 96 -15.13 -25.35 20.68
N TYR A 97 -15.66 -25.68 21.86
CA TYR A 97 -14.89 -25.83 23.09
C TYR A 97 -14.23 -27.21 23.26
N ALA A 98 -14.45 -28.14 22.31
CA ALA A 98 -13.76 -29.42 22.29
C ALA A 98 -12.31 -29.32 21.75
N PHE A 99 -11.97 -28.24 21.05
CA PHE A 99 -10.65 -28.07 20.43
C PHE A 99 -9.68 -27.37 21.39
N GLY A 100 -8.44 -27.87 21.46
CA GLY A 100 -7.38 -27.32 22.31
C GLY A 100 -6.76 -26.03 21.75
N PRO A 101 -5.71 -25.50 22.43
CA PRO A 101 -4.93 -24.39 21.90
C PRO A 101 -4.27 -24.75 20.57
N LEU A 102 -4.23 -23.81 19.61
CA LEU A 102 -3.73 -24.09 18.25
C LEU A 102 -2.48 -23.28 17.88
N ILE A 103 -2.24 -22.15 18.53
CA ILE A 103 -1.00 -21.37 18.34
C ILE A 103 0.10 -21.94 19.24
N SER A 104 1.31 -22.10 18.69
CA SER A 104 2.47 -22.57 19.44
C SER A 104 2.95 -21.51 20.44
N ASP A 105 3.58 -21.94 21.54
CA ASP A 105 4.15 -21.00 22.53
C ASP A 105 5.32 -20.18 21.94
N ASP A 106 6.03 -20.71 20.95
CA ASP A 106 7.08 -19.99 20.22
C ASP A 106 6.51 -18.84 19.38
N ASP A 107 5.41 -19.07 18.66
CA ASP A 107 4.75 -18.00 17.89
C ASP A 107 4.22 -16.90 18.84
N LEU A 108 3.59 -17.29 19.95
CA LEU A 108 3.11 -16.34 20.96
C LEU A 108 4.24 -15.50 21.56
N ARG A 109 5.39 -16.12 21.81
CA ARG A 109 6.58 -15.43 22.30
C ARG A 109 7.11 -14.44 21.25
N LEU A 110 7.26 -14.86 20.00
CA LEU A 110 7.72 -13.99 18.91
C LEU A 110 6.76 -12.81 18.66
N LEU A 111 5.45 -13.04 18.77
CA LEU A 111 4.44 -11.99 18.68
C LEU A 111 4.58 -10.98 19.83
N ALA A 112 4.72 -11.45 21.07
CA ALA A 112 4.90 -10.58 22.24
C ALA A 112 6.22 -9.79 22.21
N GLU A 113 7.28 -10.39 21.65
CA GLU A 113 8.57 -9.72 21.44
C GLU A 113 8.54 -8.74 20.24
N GLY A 114 7.52 -8.80 19.39
CA GLY A 114 7.41 -8.03 18.15
C GLY A 114 8.43 -8.44 17.07
N THR A 115 8.92 -9.68 17.12
CA THR A 115 9.97 -10.23 16.25
C THR A 115 9.46 -11.29 15.28
N HIS A 116 8.16 -11.58 15.28
CA HIS A 116 7.57 -12.56 14.38
C HIS A 116 7.57 -12.03 12.95
N VAL A 117 8.41 -12.56 12.04
CA VAL A 117 8.54 -12.02 10.67
C VAL A 117 7.21 -12.01 9.89
N ARG A 118 6.35 -13.00 10.14
CA ARG A 118 5.09 -13.20 9.39
C ARG A 118 3.86 -13.29 10.29
N PRO A 119 3.54 -12.24 11.07
CA PRO A 119 2.51 -12.32 12.10
C PRO A 119 1.13 -12.66 11.50
N TYR A 120 0.91 -12.33 10.23
CA TYR A 120 -0.29 -12.65 9.44
C TYR A 120 -0.49 -14.15 9.17
N GLU A 121 0.54 -14.99 9.33
CA GLU A 121 0.42 -16.46 9.33
C GLU A 121 -0.11 -17.00 10.65
N VAL A 122 -0.20 -16.18 11.70
CA VAL A 122 -0.69 -16.58 13.02
C VAL A 122 -1.95 -15.82 13.41
N LEU A 123 -2.01 -14.51 13.21
CA LEU A 123 -3.16 -13.66 13.52
C LEU A 123 -4.19 -13.64 12.39
N GLY A 124 -5.41 -13.22 12.71
CA GLY A 124 -6.55 -13.17 11.81
C GLY A 124 -7.38 -14.46 11.76
N ALA A 125 -8.25 -14.58 10.75
CA ALA A 125 -9.03 -15.78 10.47
C ALA A 125 -8.31 -16.74 9.51
N GLN A 126 -8.22 -18.02 9.86
CA GLN A 126 -7.53 -19.04 9.08
C GLN A 126 -8.41 -20.25 8.84
N PRO A 127 -8.90 -20.46 7.61
CA PRO A 127 -9.48 -21.74 7.21
C PRO A 127 -8.47 -22.86 7.44
N VAL A 128 -8.81 -23.83 8.28
CA VAL A 128 -7.97 -24.99 8.59
C VAL A 128 -8.83 -26.23 8.79
N THR A 129 -8.25 -27.40 8.52
CA THR A 129 -8.85 -28.69 8.86
C THR A 129 -8.03 -29.34 9.96
N LEU A 130 -8.68 -29.64 11.09
CA LEU A 130 -8.05 -30.30 12.24
C LEU A 130 -8.35 -31.80 12.21
N GLY A 131 -7.37 -32.65 12.54
CA GLY A 131 -7.51 -34.11 12.48
C GLY A 131 -7.38 -34.68 11.06
N GLU A 132 -7.55 -36.00 10.93
CA GLU A 132 -7.41 -36.74 9.67
C GLU A 132 -8.58 -37.71 9.46
N GLY A 133 -8.80 -38.13 8.20
CA GLY A 133 -9.80 -39.14 7.87
C GLY A 133 -11.23 -38.74 8.25
N ALA A 134 -11.96 -39.65 8.90
CA ALA A 134 -13.36 -39.44 9.29
C ALA A 134 -13.55 -38.47 10.49
N GLU A 135 -12.48 -38.19 11.23
CA GLU A 135 -12.47 -37.25 12.38
C GLU A 135 -12.05 -35.83 11.96
N ALA A 136 -11.66 -35.64 10.69
CA ALA A 136 -11.26 -34.34 10.16
C ALA A 136 -12.39 -33.32 10.30
N MET A 137 -12.09 -32.18 10.93
CA MET A 137 -13.01 -31.08 11.14
C MET A 137 -12.51 -29.83 10.42
N ALA A 138 -13.20 -29.45 9.36
CA ALA A 138 -12.99 -28.17 8.71
C ALA A 138 -13.62 -27.03 9.54
N GLY A 139 -12.94 -25.89 9.58
CA GLY A 139 -13.43 -24.70 10.25
C GLY A 139 -12.43 -23.56 10.13
N VAL A 140 -12.55 -22.59 11.02
CA VAL A 140 -11.71 -21.39 11.01
C VAL A 140 -11.09 -21.17 12.37
N ARG A 141 -9.76 -21.05 12.41
CA ARG A 141 -9.02 -20.56 13.57
C ARG A 141 -8.98 -19.04 13.54
N PHE A 142 -9.50 -18.42 14.59
CA PHE A 142 -9.42 -16.97 14.82
C PHE A 142 -8.33 -16.68 15.83
N ALA A 143 -7.58 -15.61 15.59
CA ALA A 143 -6.60 -15.09 16.53
C ALA A 143 -6.51 -13.56 16.46
N VAL A 144 -6.63 -12.87 17.59
CA VAL A 144 -6.60 -11.41 17.65
C VAL A 144 -5.84 -10.92 18.89
N TRP A 145 -5.05 -9.86 18.72
CA TRP A 145 -4.32 -9.24 19.82
C TRP A 145 -5.19 -8.16 20.48
N ALA A 146 -5.51 -8.37 21.76
CA ALA A 146 -6.35 -7.48 22.58
C ALA A 146 -5.96 -7.67 24.07
N PRO A 147 -4.74 -7.25 24.47
CA PRO A 147 -4.15 -7.60 25.76
C PRO A 147 -4.92 -7.07 26.97
N ASN A 148 -5.63 -5.95 26.83
CA ASN A 148 -6.35 -5.33 27.94
C ASN A 148 -7.84 -5.73 27.99
N ALA A 149 -8.31 -6.51 27.02
CA ALA A 149 -9.70 -6.95 27.00
C ALA A 149 -10.00 -7.88 28.18
N LEU A 150 -11.17 -7.72 28.79
CA LEU A 150 -11.68 -8.70 29.77
C LEU A 150 -12.27 -9.93 29.08
N ARG A 151 -12.79 -9.75 27.86
CA ARG A 151 -13.36 -10.82 27.05
C ARG A 151 -13.35 -10.45 25.57
N VAL A 152 -12.96 -11.40 24.74
CA VAL A 152 -13.15 -11.34 23.29
C VAL A 152 -14.08 -12.47 22.83
N SER A 153 -14.93 -12.19 21.86
CA SER A 153 -15.76 -13.19 21.19
C SER A 153 -15.74 -12.97 19.69
N VAL A 154 -15.79 -14.05 18.92
CA VAL A 154 -15.99 -13.97 17.47
C VAL A 154 -17.49 -13.99 17.19
N VAL A 155 -17.97 -13.02 16.41
CA VAL A 155 -19.39 -12.87 16.08
C VAL A 155 -19.58 -12.79 14.58
N GLY A 156 -20.67 -13.34 14.08
CA GLY A 156 -20.97 -13.36 12.65
C GLY A 156 -22.31 -14.02 12.35
N ASP A 157 -22.58 -14.24 11.07
CA ASP A 157 -23.85 -14.85 10.62
C ASP A 157 -24.05 -16.24 11.24
N PHE A 158 -22.97 -17.02 11.39
CA PHE A 158 -22.95 -18.37 11.98
C PHE A 158 -23.43 -18.43 13.44
N ASN A 159 -23.45 -17.31 14.16
CA ASN A 159 -23.89 -17.24 15.54
C ASN A 159 -24.87 -16.10 15.83
N ASN A 160 -25.56 -15.61 14.79
CA ASN A 160 -26.52 -14.50 14.86
C ASN A 160 -25.94 -13.23 15.52
N TRP A 161 -24.64 -12.99 15.34
CA TRP A 161 -23.94 -11.84 15.90
C TRP A 161 -24.02 -11.75 17.44
N ASP A 162 -24.16 -12.88 18.14
CA ASP A 162 -24.28 -12.95 19.61
C ASP A 162 -22.94 -13.37 20.26
N GLY A 163 -22.23 -12.41 20.85
CA GLY A 163 -20.93 -12.65 21.49
C GLY A 163 -20.97 -13.53 22.75
N ARG A 164 -22.13 -14.01 23.18
CA ARG A 164 -22.23 -15.00 24.26
C ARG A 164 -22.02 -16.45 23.78
N ARG A 165 -21.97 -16.68 22.46
CA ARG A 165 -21.94 -18.04 21.87
C ARG A 165 -20.53 -18.57 21.59
N HIS A 166 -19.60 -17.69 21.21
CA HIS A 166 -18.24 -18.05 20.81
C HIS A 166 -17.20 -17.17 21.51
N LEU A 167 -17.15 -17.28 22.83
CA LEU A 167 -16.12 -16.65 23.66
C LEU A 167 -14.76 -17.29 23.37
N MET A 168 -13.76 -16.46 23.10
CA MET A 168 -12.38 -16.88 22.81
C MET A 168 -11.60 -17.12 24.11
N ARG A 169 -10.49 -17.88 24.03
CA ARG A 169 -9.54 -18.01 25.14
C ARG A 169 -8.42 -16.99 25.03
N ALA A 170 -8.01 -16.39 26.14
CA ALA A 170 -6.78 -15.64 26.22
C ALA A 170 -5.56 -16.58 26.33
N ARG A 171 -4.49 -16.30 25.59
CA ARG A 171 -3.24 -17.05 25.59
C ARG A 171 -2.18 -16.39 26.48
N GLY A 172 -2.52 -16.26 27.77
CA GLY A 172 -1.61 -15.79 28.81
C GLY A 172 -1.02 -14.40 28.54
N GLY A 173 0.27 -14.23 28.84
CA GLY A 173 0.96 -12.94 28.73
C GLY A 173 1.17 -12.40 27.32
N SER A 174 0.81 -13.14 26.27
CA SER A 174 0.92 -12.68 24.87
C SER A 174 -0.12 -11.62 24.49
N GLY A 175 -1.23 -11.53 25.23
CA GLY A 175 -2.36 -10.67 24.87
C GLY A 175 -3.17 -11.17 23.66
N VAL A 176 -2.84 -12.34 23.11
CA VAL A 176 -3.55 -12.95 21.98
C VAL A 176 -4.74 -13.74 22.49
N TRP A 177 -5.89 -13.56 21.85
CA TRP A 177 -7.09 -14.37 22.03
C TRP A 177 -7.24 -15.32 20.84
N GLU A 178 -7.61 -16.58 21.08
CA GLU A 178 -7.84 -17.55 20.01
C GLU A 178 -9.11 -18.40 20.21
N MET A 179 -9.62 -18.95 19.10
CA MET A 179 -10.64 -20.00 19.08
C MET A 179 -10.65 -20.67 17.71
N PHE A 180 -11.01 -21.96 17.67
CA PHE A 180 -11.42 -22.63 16.44
C PHE A 180 -12.94 -22.74 16.40
N VAL A 181 -13.55 -22.27 15.32
CA VAL A 181 -14.99 -22.40 15.08
C VAL A 181 -15.19 -23.44 13.97
N PRO A 182 -15.74 -24.62 14.29
CA PRO A 182 -15.96 -25.67 13.31
C PRO A 182 -17.05 -25.28 12.31
N HIS A 183 -17.00 -25.87 11.12
CA HIS A 183 -17.97 -25.71 10.02
C HIS A 183 -18.02 -24.33 9.34
N MET A 184 -17.26 -23.34 9.84
CA MET A 184 -17.10 -22.07 9.14
C MET A 184 -16.31 -22.26 7.83
N VAL A 185 -16.66 -21.47 6.83
CA VAL A 185 -16.09 -21.55 5.48
C VAL A 185 -15.63 -20.19 4.97
N GLU A 186 -14.86 -20.19 3.89
CA GLU A 186 -14.51 -18.96 3.17
C GLU A 186 -15.76 -18.21 2.71
N GLY A 187 -15.74 -16.88 2.84
CA GLY A 187 -16.87 -15.99 2.57
C GLY A 187 -17.76 -15.73 3.79
N ASP A 188 -17.63 -16.48 4.88
CA ASP A 188 -18.36 -16.18 6.12
C ASP A 188 -17.96 -14.81 6.68
N ARG A 189 -18.97 -14.06 7.12
CA ARG A 189 -18.80 -12.72 7.72
C ARG A 189 -18.53 -12.84 9.20
N TYR A 190 -17.57 -12.06 9.68
CA TYR A 190 -17.27 -12.01 11.11
C TYR A 190 -16.73 -10.65 11.55
N LYS A 191 -16.81 -10.42 12.87
CA LYS A 191 -16.16 -9.36 13.63
C LYS A 191 -15.75 -9.89 15.01
N TYR A 192 -14.99 -9.07 15.74
CA TYR A 192 -14.72 -9.29 17.15
C TYR A 192 -15.64 -8.42 18.02
N GLU A 193 -16.28 -9.05 19.01
CA GLU A 193 -16.99 -8.38 20.09
C GLU A 193 -16.09 -8.35 21.32
N ILE A 194 -15.68 -7.15 21.75
CA ILE A 194 -14.65 -6.96 22.78
C ILE A 194 -15.24 -6.22 23.98
N VAL A 195 -14.98 -6.72 25.18
CA VAL A 195 -15.22 -5.99 26.43
C VAL A 195 -13.89 -5.47 26.92
N GLY A 196 -13.80 -4.14 27.06
CA GLY A 196 -12.60 -3.45 27.52
C GLY A 196 -12.32 -3.64 29.02
N PRO A 197 -11.18 -3.13 29.52
CA PRO A 197 -10.78 -3.27 30.93
C PRO A 197 -11.71 -2.55 31.92
N ASP A 198 -12.52 -1.61 31.43
CA ASP A 198 -13.53 -0.86 32.18
C ASP A 198 -14.91 -1.55 32.21
N ASP A 199 -14.98 -2.83 31.79
CA ASP A 199 -16.21 -3.61 31.64
C ASP A 199 -17.18 -3.05 30.55
N ALA A 200 -16.71 -2.11 29.74
CA ALA A 200 -17.50 -1.53 28.64
C ALA A 200 -17.39 -2.37 27.36
N LEU A 201 -18.53 -2.61 26.74
CA LEU A 201 -18.62 -3.24 25.43
C LEU A 201 -18.13 -2.25 24.36
N GLN A 202 -17.10 -2.64 23.62
CA GLN A 202 -16.57 -1.87 22.49
C GLN A 202 -17.48 -2.01 21.26
N PRO A 203 -17.45 -1.04 20.33
CA PRO A 203 -18.05 -1.23 19.01
C PRO A 203 -17.48 -2.50 18.35
N LEU A 204 -18.31 -3.22 17.58
CA LEU A 204 -17.85 -4.41 16.88
C LEU A 204 -16.67 -4.09 15.96
N LYS A 205 -15.54 -4.77 16.19
CA LYS A 205 -14.28 -4.52 15.52
C LYS A 205 -14.11 -5.42 14.30
N ALA A 206 -13.72 -4.82 13.18
CA ALA A 206 -13.17 -5.55 12.06
C ALA A 206 -11.83 -6.17 12.46
N ASP A 207 -11.46 -7.27 11.82
CA ASP A 207 -10.19 -7.94 12.08
C ASP A 207 -9.02 -7.11 11.52
N PRO A 208 -8.03 -6.71 12.36
CA PRO A 208 -6.83 -6.01 11.89
C PRO A 208 -6.05 -6.79 10.82
N TYR A 209 -6.13 -8.12 10.86
CA TYR A 209 -5.48 -9.06 9.93
C TYR A 209 -6.48 -9.67 8.93
N ALA A 210 -7.64 -9.02 8.70
CA ALA A 210 -8.57 -9.42 7.67
C ALA A 210 -7.86 -9.51 6.31
N ARG A 211 -8.12 -10.59 5.56
CA ARG A 211 -7.64 -10.76 4.18
C ARG A 211 -8.67 -10.34 3.12
N ALA A 212 -9.92 -10.21 3.55
CA ALA A 212 -11.04 -9.74 2.76
C ALA A 212 -12.03 -9.02 3.67
N ALA A 213 -12.81 -8.11 3.10
CA ALA A 213 -13.81 -7.31 3.80
C ALA A 213 -15.10 -7.22 2.98
N GLN A 214 -16.20 -6.88 3.64
CA GLN A 214 -17.41 -6.46 2.93
C GLN A 214 -17.18 -5.15 2.18
N LEU A 215 -17.92 -4.95 1.09
CA LEU A 215 -17.96 -3.67 0.40
C LEU A 215 -18.57 -2.61 1.32
N ARG A 216 -17.87 -1.48 1.49
CA ARG A 216 -18.39 -0.31 2.21
C ARG A 216 -19.82 0.09 1.75
N PRO A 217 -20.68 0.63 2.64
CA PRO A 217 -20.39 1.06 4.02
C PRO A 217 -20.40 -0.07 5.05
N ASP A 218 -20.65 -1.32 4.64
CA ASP A 218 -20.50 -2.46 5.52
C ASP A 218 -19.04 -2.65 5.95
N SER A 219 -18.83 -3.34 7.07
CA SER A 219 -17.52 -3.37 7.75
C SER A 219 -17.16 -4.72 8.37
N ALA A 220 -17.91 -5.80 8.09
CA ALA A 220 -17.46 -7.11 8.54
C ALA A 220 -16.24 -7.57 7.74
N SER A 221 -15.35 -8.27 8.42
CA SER A 221 -14.30 -9.05 7.78
C SER A 221 -14.92 -10.30 7.15
N LEU A 222 -14.31 -10.78 6.08
CA LEU A 222 -14.69 -12.03 5.42
C LEU A 222 -13.59 -13.05 5.64
N VAL A 223 -13.97 -14.29 5.98
CA VAL A 223 -13.04 -15.41 6.01
C VAL A 223 -12.50 -15.62 4.59
N ALA A 224 -11.18 -15.58 4.44
CA ALA A 224 -10.52 -15.83 3.16
C ALA A 224 -9.23 -16.62 3.37
N ALA A 225 -8.88 -17.47 2.40
CA ALA A 225 -7.64 -18.21 2.39
C ALA A 225 -6.42 -17.26 2.42
N MET A 226 -5.31 -17.76 2.96
CA MET A 226 -4.03 -17.08 2.81
C MET A 226 -3.56 -17.23 1.35
N PRO A 227 -3.25 -16.14 0.63
CA PRO A 227 -2.68 -16.28 -0.69
C PRO A 227 -1.34 -17.05 -0.62
N PRO A 228 -1.01 -17.86 -1.64
CA PRO A 228 0.25 -18.59 -1.66
C PRO A 228 1.42 -17.61 -1.67
N ARG A 229 2.57 -18.02 -1.10
CA ARG A 229 3.80 -17.24 -1.25
C ARG A 229 4.22 -17.21 -2.72
N ARG A 230 4.69 -16.05 -3.17
CA ARG A 230 5.13 -15.79 -4.54
C ARG A 230 6.62 -15.52 -4.56
N GLU A 231 7.34 -16.31 -5.34
CA GLU A 231 8.76 -16.09 -5.58
C GLU A 231 8.94 -15.13 -6.75
N ARG A 232 9.94 -14.23 -6.64
CA ARG A 232 10.30 -13.33 -7.75
C ARG A 232 11.17 -14.08 -8.76
N PRO A 233 10.77 -14.17 -10.04
CA PRO A 233 11.60 -14.75 -11.08
C PRO A 233 12.94 -14.01 -11.24
N ALA A 234 14.03 -14.73 -11.47
CA ALA A 234 15.36 -14.14 -11.66
C ALA A 234 15.43 -13.15 -12.83
N SER A 235 14.62 -13.36 -13.87
CA SER A 235 14.48 -12.45 -15.03
C SER A 235 13.97 -11.05 -14.65
N ARG A 236 13.38 -10.91 -13.46
CA ARG A 236 12.78 -9.68 -12.93
C ARG A 236 13.63 -9.02 -11.85
N ALA A 237 14.73 -9.64 -11.42
CA ALA A 237 15.54 -9.15 -10.30
C ALA A 237 16.12 -7.75 -10.57
N GLY A 238 16.47 -7.44 -11.83
CA GLY A 238 17.07 -6.16 -12.21
C GLY A 238 16.09 -5.04 -12.58
N MET A 239 14.76 -5.27 -12.57
CA MET A 239 13.82 -4.25 -13.07
C MET A 239 13.78 -2.98 -12.20
N ASN A 240 14.06 -3.15 -10.91
CA ASN A 240 14.04 -2.09 -9.92
C ASN A 240 15.45 -1.56 -9.59
N ASP A 241 16.49 -2.05 -10.28
CA ASP A 241 17.87 -1.62 -10.03
C ASP A 241 18.00 -0.10 -10.25
N ARG A 242 18.83 0.58 -9.46
CA ARG A 242 19.07 2.02 -9.62
C ARG A 242 19.59 2.39 -11.02
N HIS A 243 20.25 1.45 -11.70
CA HIS A 243 20.75 1.58 -13.06
C HIS A 243 19.75 1.10 -14.12
N ALA A 244 18.55 0.66 -13.76
CA ALA A 244 17.48 0.30 -14.68
C ALA A 244 16.62 1.52 -15.07
N PRO A 245 15.92 1.48 -16.21
CA PRO A 245 14.90 2.47 -16.53
C PRO A 245 13.66 2.26 -15.64
N VAL A 246 13.40 3.18 -14.71
CA VAL A 246 12.18 3.20 -13.89
C VAL A 246 11.30 4.37 -14.34
N SER A 247 10.18 4.05 -14.98
CA SER A 247 9.15 4.99 -15.44
C SER A 247 7.79 4.46 -15.03
N LEU A 248 7.13 5.17 -14.11
CA LEU A 248 5.91 4.78 -13.43
C LEU A 248 4.69 5.50 -14.03
N TYR A 249 3.63 4.72 -14.25
CA TYR A 249 2.29 5.22 -14.50
C TYR A 249 1.48 5.09 -13.21
N GLU A 250 1.24 6.21 -12.52
CA GLU A 250 0.48 6.25 -11.26
C GLU A 250 -1.03 6.24 -11.55
N VAL A 251 -1.78 5.39 -10.85
CA VAL A 251 -3.18 5.07 -11.15
C VAL A 251 -4.04 5.02 -9.88
N HIS A 252 -5.13 5.79 -9.87
CA HIS A 252 -6.27 5.51 -8.99
C HIS A 252 -7.22 4.52 -9.68
N VAL A 253 -7.27 3.30 -9.16
CA VAL A 253 -8.00 2.18 -9.79
C VAL A 253 -9.48 2.49 -10.04
N GLY A 254 -10.15 3.14 -9.09
CA GLY A 254 -11.59 3.40 -9.18
C GLY A 254 -12.02 4.50 -10.16
N SER A 255 -11.08 5.28 -10.70
CA SER A 255 -11.38 6.41 -11.60
C SER A 255 -10.60 6.39 -12.91
N TRP A 256 -9.76 5.37 -13.15
CA TRP A 256 -9.07 5.23 -14.43
C TRP A 256 -10.05 4.98 -15.58
N ARG A 257 -10.86 3.91 -15.46
CA ARG A 257 -11.97 3.56 -16.35
C ARG A 257 -13.13 3.02 -15.54
N ARG A 258 -14.34 3.39 -15.95
CA ARG A 258 -15.57 2.94 -15.30
C ARG A 258 -16.43 2.20 -16.32
N HIS A 259 -17.36 1.42 -15.82
CA HIS A 259 -18.42 0.88 -16.64
C HIS A 259 -19.35 2.00 -17.13
N ALA A 260 -20.03 1.78 -18.26
CA ALA A 260 -21.01 2.74 -18.79
C ALA A 260 -22.16 3.05 -17.81
N ASN A 261 -22.42 2.17 -16.85
CA ASN A 261 -23.41 2.38 -15.78
C ASN A 261 -22.85 3.13 -14.55
N GLY A 262 -21.58 3.57 -14.59
CA GLY A 262 -20.93 4.35 -13.54
C GLY A 262 -20.19 3.55 -12.47
N GLY A 263 -20.20 2.21 -12.49
CA GLY A 263 -19.44 1.38 -11.53
C GLY A 263 -17.94 1.29 -11.85
N SER A 264 -17.11 0.99 -10.85
CA SER A 264 -15.69 0.70 -11.05
C SER A 264 -15.49 -0.65 -11.74
N LYS A 265 -14.43 -0.76 -12.55
CA LYS A 265 -14.00 -2.03 -13.14
C LYS A 265 -13.55 -3.02 -12.07
N THR A 266 -13.77 -4.30 -12.31
CA THR A 266 -13.22 -5.37 -11.46
C THR A 266 -11.73 -5.58 -11.74
N TRP A 267 -11.02 -6.25 -10.83
CA TRP A 267 -9.61 -6.61 -11.02
C TRP A 267 -9.38 -7.43 -12.30
N ASP A 268 -10.29 -8.34 -12.64
CA ASP A 268 -10.18 -9.18 -13.84
C ASP A 268 -10.30 -8.37 -15.14
N GLU A 269 -11.18 -7.36 -15.14
CA GLU A 269 -11.31 -6.47 -16.29
C GLU A 269 -10.11 -5.54 -16.41
N LEU A 270 -9.61 -5.03 -15.28
CA LEU A 270 -8.38 -4.24 -15.25
C LEU A 270 -7.18 -5.05 -15.74
N ALA A 271 -7.09 -6.34 -15.36
CA ALA A 271 -6.04 -7.25 -15.82
C ALA A 271 -6.03 -7.41 -17.36
N ALA A 272 -7.19 -7.29 -18.01
CA ALA A 272 -7.31 -7.36 -19.46
C ALA A 272 -6.95 -6.05 -20.19
N GLU A 273 -7.03 -4.89 -19.53
CA GLU A 273 -6.93 -3.58 -20.17
C GLU A 273 -5.68 -2.77 -19.75
N LEU A 274 -5.47 -2.60 -18.44
CA LEU A 274 -4.49 -1.66 -17.91
C LEU A 274 -3.02 -2.09 -18.19
N PRO A 275 -2.61 -3.36 -17.97
CA PRO A 275 -1.25 -3.81 -18.29
C PRO A 275 -0.86 -3.53 -19.75
N ALA A 276 -1.76 -3.84 -20.69
CA ALA A 276 -1.52 -3.63 -22.11
C ALA A 276 -1.43 -2.14 -22.47
N TYR A 277 -2.26 -1.30 -21.84
CA TYR A 277 -2.20 0.16 -22.03
C TYR A 277 -0.87 0.75 -21.53
N VAL A 278 -0.43 0.35 -20.34
CA VAL A 278 0.84 0.79 -19.73
C VAL A 278 2.03 0.34 -20.56
N ALA A 279 2.03 -0.92 -21.02
CA ALA A 279 3.06 -1.47 -21.88
C ALA A 279 3.11 -0.81 -23.26
N ASP A 280 1.97 -0.52 -23.89
CA ASP A 280 1.89 0.20 -25.17
C ASP A 280 2.50 1.61 -25.09
N LEU A 281 2.40 2.26 -23.94
CA LEU A 281 3.03 3.56 -23.68
C LEU A 281 4.49 3.44 -23.22
N GLY A 282 5.02 2.23 -23.09
CA GLY A 282 6.43 1.97 -22.78
C GLY A 282 6.82 2.22 -21.33
N PHE A 283 5.89 2.49 -20.42
CA PHE A 283 6.18 2.53 -18.99
C PHE A 283 6.77 1.20 -18.51
N THR A 284 7.55 1.22 -17.43
CA THR A 284 8.15 0.00 -16.86
C THR A 284 7.38 -0.50 -15.64
N HIS A 285 6.65 0.41 -14.98
CA HIS A 285 5.89 0.10 -13.77
C HIS A 285 4.52 0.77 -13.81
N VAL A 286 3.56 0.17 -13.11
CA VAL A 286 2.33 0.82 -12.65
C VAL A 286 2.47 1.06 -11.15
N GLU A 287 2.17 2.26 -10.69
CA GLU A 287 2.06 2.58 -9.27
C GLU A 287 0.57 2.72 -8.93
N LEU A 288 0.08 1.88 -8.03
CA LEU A 288 -1.31 1.95 -7.59
C LEU A 288 -1.38 2.81 -6.34
N MET A 289 -2.25 3.84 -6.38
CA MET A 289 -2.73 4.50 -5.17
C MET A 289 -3.34 3.46 -4.20
N PRO A 290 -3.47 3.74 -2.89
CA PRO A 290 -3.70 2.69 -1.90
C PRO A 290 -4.92 1.80 -2.22
N ILE A 291 -4.67 0.49 -2.26
CA ILE A 291 -5.68 -0.54 -2.54
C ILE A 291 -6.03 -1.38 -1.31
N THR A 292 -5.43 -1.10 -0.14
CA THR A 292 -5.83 -1.68 1.15
C THR A 292 -7.28 -1.30 1.46
N GLU A 293 -8.01 -2.01 2.32
CA GLU A 293 -9.41 -1.66 2.56
C GLU A 293 -9.56 -0.34 3.34
N PHE A 294 -10.45 0.54 2.86
CA PHE A 294 -10.72 1.87 3.44
C PHE A 294 -12.21 2.22 3.37
N PRO A 295 -12.76 2.96 4.36
CA PRO A 295 -14.20 3.18 4.47
C PRO A 295 -14.73 4.28 3.52
N PHE A 296 -13.89 5.21 3.07
CA PHE A 296 -14.33 6.42 2.37
C PHE A 296 -13.59 6.69 1.06
N ASP A 297 -14.32 6.78 -0.06
CA ASP A 297 -13.76 7.01 -1.40
C ASP A 297 -12.98 8.33 -1.53
N GLY A 298 -13.44 9.39 -0.88
CA GLY A 298 -12.78 10.70 -0.95
C GLY A 298 -11.45 10.76 -0.21
N SER A 299 -11.06 9.70 0.51
CA SER A 299 -9.69 9.55 1.03
C SER A 299 -8.70 9.08 -0.03
N TRP A 300 -9.20 8.65 -1.20
CA TRP A 300 -8.44 8.03 -2.30
C TRP A 300 -7.65 6.78 -1.90
N GLY A 301 -7.96 6.23 -0.72
CA GLY A 301 -7.30 5.07 -0.11
C GLY A 301 -6.37 5.41 1.05
N TYR A 302 -5.99 6.67 1.26
CA TYR A 302 -5.02 7.07 2.28
C TYR A 302 -5.55 7.00 3.72
N GLN A 303 -6.84 6.75 3.93
CA GLN A 303 -7.41 6.48 5.26
C GLN A 303 -7.76 5.01 5.41
N THR A 304 -6.73 4.16 5.43
CA THR A 304 -6.86 2.70 5.46
C THR A 304 -7.22 2.13 6.83
N LEU A 305 -8.01 1.05 6.83
CA LEU A 305 -8.34 0.26 8.02
C LEU A 305 -7.97 -1.22 7.87
N GLY A 306 -7.98 -1.76 6.65
CA GLY A 306 -7.61 -3.14 6.37
C GLY A 306 -6.27 -3.25 5.65
N LEU A 307 -5.16 -3.10 6.37
CA LEU A 307 -3.80 -3.15 5.80
C LEU A 307 -3.43 -4.49 5.14
N TYR A 308 -4.18 -5.57 5.42
CA TYR A 308 -3.97 -6.92 4.89
C TYR A 308 -5.03 -7.36 3.88
N ALA A 309 -6.00 -6.50 3.53
CA ALA A 309 -7.07 -6.82 2.60
C ALA A 309 -7.04 -5.89 1.39
N PRO A 310 -7.02 -6.39 0.15
CA PRO A 310 -7.34 -5.56 -1.00
C PRO A 310 -8.80 -5.12 -0.90
N THR A 311 -9.08 -3.88 -1.28
CA THR A 311 -10.44 -3.33 -1.15
C THR A 311 -11.44 -4.13 -1.98
N ALA A 312 -12.60 -4.40 -1.38
CA ALA A 312 -13.69 -5.17 -2.00
C ALA A 312 -14.34 -4.43 -3.19
N ARG A 313 -14.04 -3.14 -3.39
CA ARG A 313 -14.56 -2.30 -4.48
C ARG A 313 -14.35 -2.89 -5.88
N PHE A 314 -13.28 -3.67 -6.07
CA PHE A 314 -12.87 -4.19 -7.37
C PHE A 314 -12.99 -5.71 -7.46
N GLY A 315 -13.65 -6.35 -6.49
CA GLY A 315 -13.83 -7.80 -6.43
C GLY A 315 -12.96 -8.47 -5.36
N PRO A 316 -12.86 -9.81 -5.40
CA PRO A 316 -12.21 -10.57 -4.34
C PRO A 316 -10.68 -10.51 -4.43
N PRO A 317 -9.94 -10.86 -3.35
CA PRO A 317 -8.49 -10.79 -3.31
C PRO A 317 -7.76 -11.57 -4.43
N GLU A 318 -8.31 -12.70 -4.87
CA GLU A 318 -7.75 -13.50 -5.96
C GLU A 318 -7.77 -12.74 -7.29
N GLY A 319 -8.72 -11.81 -7.47
CA GLY A 319 -8.75 -10.92 -8.62
C GLY A 319 -7.52 -10.02 -8.66
N PHE A 320 -7.12 -9.45 -7.52
CA PHE A 320 -5.91 -8.62 -7.45
C PHE A 320 -4.65 -9.43 -7.77
N ALA A 321 -4.56 -10.67 -7.28
CA ALA A 321 -3.45 -11.56 -7.64
C ALA A 321 -3.35 -11.80 -9.16
N ARG A 322 -4.49 -12.01 -9.84
CA ARG A 322 -4.54 -12.14 -11.31
C ARG A 322 -4.18 -10.84 -12.04
N PHE A 323 -4.53 -9.68 -11.48
CA PHE A 323 -4.10 -8.40 -12.01
C PHE A 323 -2.57 -8.25 -11.97
N VAL A 324 -1.94 -8.60 -10.84
CA VAL A 324 -0.48 -8.58 -10.72
C VAL A 324 0.15 -9.55 -11.73
N ASP A 325 -0.39 -10.76 -11.89
CA ASP A 325 0.09 -11.72 -12.89
C ASP A 325 -0.02 -11.17 -14.32
N ALA A 326 -1.08 -10.43 -14.64
CA ALA A 326 -1.25 -9.81 -15.95
C ALA A 326 -0.27 -8.65 -16.21
N CYS A 327 -0.01 -7.80 -15.20
CA CYS A 327 1.08 -6.82 -15.26
C CYS A 327 2.40 -7.52 -15.55
N HIS A 328 2.67 -8.59 -14.81
CA HIS A 328 3.92 -9.33 -14.92
C HIS A 328 4.10 -10.01 -16.28
N ALA A 329 3.03 -10.55 -16.85
CA ALA A 329 3.03 -11.12 -18.19
C ALA A 329 3.35 -10.09 -19.29
N GLN A 330 3.05 -8.82 -19.06
CA GLN A 330 3.40 -7.70 -19.95
C GLN A 330 4.78 -7.08 -19.63
N GLY A 331 5.52 -7.64 -18.66
CA GLY A 331 6.81 -7.10 -18.23
C GLY A 331 6.69 -5.78 -17.45
N ILE A 332 5.54 -5.52 -16.83
CA ILE A 332 5.26 -4.34 -16.01
C ILE A 332 5.41 -4.71 -14.53
N GLY A 333 6.20 -3.92 -13.80
CA GLY A 333 6.29 -4.01 -12.35
C GLY A 333 5.11 -3.30 -11.66
N VAL A 334 4.72 -3.76 -10.49
CA VAL A 334 3.60 -3.19 -9.71
C VAL A 334 4.14 -2.57 -8.43
N ILE A 335 4.03 -1.26 -8.26
CA ILE A 335 4.31 -0.56 -7.01
C ILE A 335 2.97 -0.27 -6.32
N LEU A 336 2.93 -0.42 -5.00
CA LEU A 336 1.75 -0.12 -4.20
C LEU A 336 2.02 1.03 -3.23
N ASP A 337 1.17 2.05 -3.25
CA ASP A 337 1.10 3.00 -2.15
C ASP A 337 0.64 2.29 -0.88
N TRP A 338 1.55 2.24 0.08
CA TRP A 338 1.36 1.63 1.39
C TRP A 338 1.35 2.73 2.46
N VAL A 339 0.37 2.67 3.35
CA VAL A 339 0.04 3.78 4.26
C VAL A 339 0.28 3.37 5.73
N PRO A 340 1.55 3.35 6.20
CA PRO A 340 1.89 3.03 7.58
C PRO A 340 1.86 4.23 8.54
N ALA A 341 1.60 5.44 8.02
CA ALA A 341 1.76 6.66 8.79
C ALA A 341 0.64 6.88 9.81
N HIS A 342 -0.60 6.57 9.44
CA HIS A 342 -1.78 6.85 10.24
C HIS A 342 -2.97 5.96 9.86
N PHE A 343 -4.05 6.02 10.64
CA PHE A 343 -5.32 5.34 10.37
C PHE A 343 -6.51 6.19 10.88
N PRO A 344 -7.71 6.10 10.28
CA PRO A 344 -8.85 6.91 10.68
C PRO A 344 -9.50 6.41 11.98
N VAL A 345 -10.34 7.25 12.57
CA VAL A 345 -10.99 7.02 13.88
C VAL A 345 -12.30 6.24 13.82
N ASP A 346 -12.58 5.58 12.70
CA ASP A 346 -13.79 4.78 12.51
C ASP A 346 -13.94 3.74 13.62
N ALA A 347 -15.14 3.66 14.21
CA ALA A 347 -15.40 2.83 15.39
C ALA A 347 -15.12 1.34 15.18
N HIS A 348 -15.34 0.84 13.96
CA HIS A 348 -15.08 -0.56 13.60
C HIS A 348 -13.58 -0.86 13.36
N GLY A 349 -12.74 0.17 13.26
CA GLY A 349 -11.31 0.08 13.00
C GLY A 349 -10.45 -0.05 14.26
N LEU A 350 -9.20 0.39 14.15
CA LEU A 350 -8.15 0.16 15.15
C LEU A 350 -8.19 1.11 16.37
N ALA A 351 -8.91 2.23 16.28
CA ALA A 351 -8.96 3.21 17.37
C ALA A 351 -9.60 2.60 18.63
N ARG A 352 -8.94 2.77 19.78
CA ARG A 352 -9.36 2.22 21.07
C ARG A 352 -9.71 0.73 21.02
N PHE A 353 -8.94 -0.06 20.27
CA PHE A 353 -9.31 -1.41 19.83
C PHE A 353 -9.83 -2.31 20.95
N ASP A 354 -9.13 -2.37 22.08
CA ASP A 354 -9.47 -3.16 23.27
C ASP A 354 -9.98 -2.31 24.45
N GLY A 355 -10.46 -1.10 24.17
CA GLY A 355 -10.85 -0.10 25.17
C GLY A 355 -9.71 0.84 25.62
N THR A 356 -8.47 0.58 25.22
CA THR A 356 -7.29 1.43 25.49
C THR A 356 -6.67 1.97 24.21
N ALA A 357 -5.77 2.97 24.27
CA ALA A 357 -4.93 3.30 23.11
C ALA A 357 -3.95 2.15 22.79
N LEU A 358 -4.41 1.23 21.96
CA LEU A 358 -3.70 -0.01 21.66
C LEU A 358 -2.76 0.16 20.47
N TYR A 359 -3.33 0.52 19.32
CA TYR A 359 -2.58 0.73 18.08
C TYR A 359 -2.02 2.14 18.01
N GLU A 360 -2.72 3.13 18.56
CA GLU A 360 -2.33 4.53 18.66
C GLU A 360 -1.56 4.86 19.94
N TYR A 361 -0.83 5.98 19.96
CA TYR A 361 -0.30 6.53 21.21
C TYR A 361 -1.45 7.08 22.09
N GLU A 362 -1.37 6.89 23.40
CA GLU A 362 -2.36 7.45 24.34
C GLU A 362 -2.30 8.99 24.40
N ASP A 363 -1.11 9.59 24.31
CA ASP A 363 -0.98 11.05 24.26
C ASP A 363 -1.29 11.57 22.84
N PRO A 364 -2.35 12.36 22.64
CA PRO A 364 -2.74 12.85 21.32
C PRO A 364 -1.71 13.80 20.69
N ARG A 365 -0.78 14.38 21.48
CA ARG A 365 0.34 15.17 20.96
C ARG A 365 1.37 14.33 20.22
N GLU A 366 1.35 13.02 20.42
CA GLU A 366 2.15 12.05 19.67
C GLU A 366 1.26 11.25 18.71
N GLY A 367 0.07 10.85 19.17
CA GLY A 367 -0.81 9.87 18.54
C GLY A 367 -1.89 10.39 17.60
N PHE A 368 -1.90 11.68 17.24
CA PHE A 368 -2.99 12.23 16.44
C PHE A 368 -2.56 13.31 15.44
N HIS A 369 -2.93 13.15 14.16
CA HIS A 369 -2.86 14.21 13.16
C HIS A 369 -4.16 15.01 13.17
N ARG A 370 -4.10 16.26 13.66
CA ARG A 370 -5.27 17.11 13.82
C ARG A 370 -5.90 17.52 12.49
N ASP A 371 -5.08 17.91 11.52
CA ASP A 371 -5.56 18.38 10.21
C ASP A 371 -6.20 17.27 9.38
N TRP A 372 -5.83 16.02 9.64
CA TRP A 372 -6.34 14.84 8.92
C TRP A 372 -7.43 14.11 9.70
N ASN A 373 -7.60 14.43 10.98
CA ASN A 373 -8.50 13.75 11.92
C ASN A 373 -8.23 12.23 12.00
N THR A 374 -6.96 11.85 12.12
CA THR A 374 -6.50 10.45 12.11
C THR A 374 -5.56 10.13 13.27
N CYS A 375 -5.61 8.89 13.75
CA CYS A 375 -4.68 8.36 14.74
C CYS A 375 -3.32 8.00 14.10
N ILE A 376 -2.24 8.15 14.87
CA ILE A 376 -0.88 7.76 14.51
C ILE A 376 -0.55 6.47 15.25
N TYR A 377 -0.03 5.48 14.53
CA TYR A 377 0.41 4.21 15.13
C TYR A 377 1.48 4.45 16.20
N ASN A 378 1.40 3.70 17.31
CA ASN A 378 2.41 3.67 18.35
C ASN A 378 3.65 2.91 17.85
N PHE A 379 4.52 3.62 17.14
CA PHE A 379 5.76 3.06 16.58
C PHE A 379 6.75 2.55 17.65
N GLY A 380 6.52 2.85 18.94
CA GLY A 380 7.30 2.36 20.05
C GLY A 380 6.84 1.00 20.59
N ARG A 381 5.61 0.57 20.29
CA ARG A 381 5.05 -0.68 20.81
C ARG A 381 5.44 -1.87 19.90
N PRO A 382 6.11 -2.93 20.43
CA PRO A 382 6.62 -4.04 19.62
C PRO A 382 5.58 -4.69 18.71
N GLU A 383 4.37 -4.96 19.19
CA GLU A 383 3.32 -5.65 18.46
C GLU A 383 2.75 -4.77 17.33
N VAL A 384 2.68 -3.45 17.54
CA VAL A 384 2.25 -2.48 16.51
C VAL A 384 3.33 -2.37 15.42
N ARG A 385 4.60 -2.33 15.80
CA ARG A 385 5.72 -2.40 14.85
C ARG A 385 5.65 -3.69 14.04
N ASN A 386 5.40 -4.82 14.71
CA ASN A 386 5.31 -6.12 14.07
C ASN A 386 4.13 -6.18 13.07
N PHE A 387 2.98 -5.59 13.42
CA PHE A 387 1.83 -5.44 12.54
C PHE A 387 2.17 -4.67 11.25
N LEU A 388 2.88 -3.55 11.37
CA LEU A 388 3.27 -2.73 10.21
C LEU A 388 4.33 -3.42 9.34
N VAL A 389 5.40 -3.96 9.95
CA VAL A 389 6.45 -4.71 9.24
C VAL A 389 5.86 -5.92 8.51
N GLY A 390 4.98 -6.65 9.19
CA GLY A 390 4.27 -7.79 8.60
C GLY A 390 3.42 -7.37 7.40
N SER A 391 2.78 -6.20 7.44
CA SER A 391 1.92 -5.73 6.35
C SER A 391 2.73 -5.36 5.11
N ALA A 392 3.91 -4.74 5.30
CA ALA A 392 4.82 -4.45 4.20
C ALA A 392 5.29 -5.73 3.50
N LEU A 393 5.72 -6.73 4.28
CA LEU A 393 6.16 -8.02 3.74
C LEU A 393 5.01 -8.77 3.06
N TYR A 394 3.80 -8.72 3.63
CA TYR A 394 2.62 -9.43 3.14
C TYR A 394 2.31 -9.12 1.68
N TRP A 395 2.29 -7.84 1.28
CA TRP A 395 1.97 -7.46 -0.10
C TRP A 395 2.97 -8.02 -1.12
N ILE A 396 4.27 -7.91 -0.81
CA ILE A 396 5.33 -8.37 -1.70
C ILE A 396 5.36 -9.90 -1.73
N GLU A 397 5.30 -10.56 -0.59
CA GLU A 397 5.40 -12.02 -0.49
C GLU A 397 4.14 -12.74 -1.01
N ARG A 398 2.94 -12.19 -0.79
CA ARG A 398 1.67 -12.89 -1.05
C ARG A 398 1.00 -12.50 -2.36
N TYR A 399 1.16 -11.27 -2.81
CA TYR A 399 0.64 -10.82 -4.10
C TYR A 399 1.72 -10.64 -5.16
N GLY A 400 3.00 -10.61 -4.77
CA GLY A 400 4.11 -10.47 -5.72
C GLY A 400 4.26 -9.04 -6.23
N VAL A 401 3.78 -8.02 -5.49
CA VAL A 401 4.03 -6.63 -5.87
C VAL A 401 5.54 -6.35 -5.85
N ASP A 402 5.99 -5.47 -6.73
CA ASP A 402 7.40 -5.26 -7.01
C ASP A 402 8.07 -4.24 -6.10
N GLY A 403 7.28 -3.45 -5.37
CA GLY A 403 7.75 -2.51 -4.38
C GLY A 403 6.61 -1.76 -3.71
N LEU A 404 6.97 -0.94 -2.72
CA LEU A 404 6.04 -0.12 -1.95
C LEU A 404 6.46 1.35 -2.00
N ARG A 405 5.49 2.26 -2.12
CA ARG A 405 5.72 3.69 -1.92
C ARG A 405 5.05 4.13 -0.62
N VAL A 406 5.78 4.87 0.21
CA VAL A 406 5.30 5.42 1.48
C VAL A 406 5.03 6.90 1.29
N ASP A 407 3.77 7.27 1.44
CA ASP A 407 3.31 8.66 1.47
C ASP A 407 3.69 9.36 2.78
N ALA A 408 3.91 10.66 2.71
CA ALA A 408 4.06 11.58 3.82
C ALA A 408 5.01 11.06 4.91
N VAL A 409 6.21 10.59 4.53
CA VAL A 409 7.24 10.09 5.46
C VAL A 409 7.59 11.17 6.51
N ALA A 410 7.53 12.44 6.11
CA ALA A 410 7.69 13.60 7.01
C ALA A 410 6.71 13.56 8.20
N SER A 411 5.48 13.08 8.00
CA SER A 411 4.46 12.95 9.05
C SER A 411 4.83 11.91 10.11
N MET A 412 5.61 10.90 9.73
CA MET A 412 6.11 9.88 10.64
C MET A 412 7.35 10.34 11.40
N ILE A 413 8.34 10.88 10.69
CA ILE A 413 9.69 11.14 11.23
C ILE A 413 9.81 12.41 12.06
N TYR A 414 8.78 13.27 12.07
CA TYR A 414 8.76 14.50 12.86
C TYR A 414 7.61 14.53 13.87
N ARG A 415 7.96 14.73 15.14
CA ARG A 415 7.01 14.87 16.26
C ARG A 415 6.22 16.17 16.20
N ASP A 416 6.71 17.18 15.48
CA ASP A 416 6.08 18.49 15.30
C ASP A 416 5.37 18.64 13.94
N TYR A 417 5.20 17.56 13.18
CA TYR A 417 4.53 17.62 11.88
C TYR A 417 3.11 18.20 12.00
N SER A 418 2.87 19.31 11.30
CA SER A 418 1.64 20.09 11.34
C SER A 418 1.14 20.45 12.76
N ARG A 419 2.08 20.76 13.67
CA ARG A 419 1.79 21.15 15.06
C ARG A 419 2.49 22.46 15.40
N THR A 420 1.81 23.32 16.16
CA THR A 420 2.41 24.58 16.63
C THR A 420 3.21 24.39 17.92
N SER A 421 3.97 25.41 18.33
CA SER A 421 4.77 25.36 19.55
C SER A 421 3.89 25.09 20.79
N GLY A 422 4.28 24.11 21.61
CA GLY A 422 3.52 23.68 22.79
C GLY A 422 2.51 22.56 22.53
N GLU A 423 2.29 22.18 21.28
CA GLU A 423 1.33 21.12 20.88
C GLU A 423 1.98 19.77 20.57
N TRP A 424 3.29 19.64 20.78
CA TRP A 424 4.08 18.43 20.55
C TRP A 424 5.10 18.22 21.66
N LEU A 425 5.63 16.99 21.76
CA LEU A 425 6.65 16.59 22.74
C LEU A 425 7.98 16.29 22.05
N PRO A 426 9.12 16.82 22.56
CA PRO A 426 10.43 16.45 22.03
C PRO A 426 10.80 15.00 22.33
N ASN A 427 11.70 14.46 21.52
CA ASN A 427 12.29 13.16 21.79
C ASN A 427 13.21 13.20 23.03
N ARG A 428 13.71 12.02 23.44
CA ARG A 428 14.59 11.86 24.61
C ARG A 428 15.88 12.70 24.59
N TYR A 429 16.26 13.26 23.44
CA TYR A 429 17.43 14.14 23.26
C TYR A 429 17.05 15.63 23.10
N GLY A 430 15.77 15.98 23.20
CA GLY A 430 15.28 17.35 23.03
C GLY A 430 14.98 17.75 21.59
N GLY A 431 15.14 16.83 20.62
CA GLY A 431 14.90 17.08 19.19
C GLY A 431 13.45 16.83 18.75
N ARG A 432 13.17 17.20 17.49
CA ARG A 432 11.85 17.02 16.84
C ARG A 432 11.71 15.66 16.15
N GLU A 433 12.79 14.93 16.01
CA GLU A 433 12.83 13.65 15.29
C GLU A 433 12.07 12.58 16.07
N ASN A 434 11.19 11.85 15.39
CA ASN A 434 10.49 10.69 15.91
C ASN A 434 11.39 9.45 15.78
N LEU A 435 12.15 9.16 16.83
CA LEU A 435 13.15 8.08 16.84
C LEU A 435 12.51 6.70 16.64
N GLU A 436 11.30 6.51 17.17
CA GLU A 436 10.54 5.27 17.05
C GLU A 436 10.13 5.00 15.59
N ALA A 437 9.63 6.04 14.90
CA ALA A 437 9.30 5.98 13.48
C ALA A 437 10.53 5.77 12.60
N ILE A 438 11.62 6.51 12.85
CA ILE A 438 12.89 6.35 12.11
C ILE A 438 13.41 4.91 12.27
N SER A 439 13.39 4.37 13.49
CA SER A 439 13.79 2.98 13.75
C SER A 439 12.87 1.98 13.04
N LEU A 440 11.56 2.25 12.99
CA LEU A 440 10.60 1.38 12.30
C LEU A 440 10.86 1.34 10.79
N LEU A 441 11.04 2.49 10.15
CA LEU A 441 11.31 2.57 8.70
C LEU A 441 12.59 1.83 8.31
N LYS A 442 13.66 1.99 9.10
CA LYS A 442 14.91 1.23 8.91
C LYS A 442 14.65 -0.27 9.00
N HIS A 443 13.94 -0.69 10.04
CA HIS A 443 13.63 -2.09 10.27
C HIS A 443 12.77 -2.71 9.14
N ILE A 444 11.78 -1.97 8.64
CA ILE A 444 10.98 -2.39 7.46
C ILE A 444 11.89 -2.62 6.26
N ASN A 445 12.75 -1.65 5.93
CA ASN A 445 13.65 -1.76 4.78
C ASN A 445 14.66 -2.91 4.93
N GLU A 446 15.16 -3.18 6.14
CA GLU A 446 16.05 -4.31 6.44
C GLU A 446 15.34 -5.66 6.26
N VAL A 447 14.10 -5.79 6.76
CA VAL A 447 13.29 -7.01 6.62
C VAL A 447 12.97 -7.26 5.14
N LEU A 448 12.53 -6.23 4.41
CA LEU A 448 12.23 -6.38 2.97
C LEU A 448 13.49 -6.73 2.16
N GLY A 449 14.61 -6.08 2.43
CA GLY A 449 15.88 -6.37 1.75
C GLY A 449 16.40 -7.79 2.01
N THR A 450 16.03 -8.39 3.15
CA THR A 450 16.43 -9.76 3.53
C THR A 450 15.45 -10.81 2.98
N GLU A 451 14.15 -10.61 3.19
CA GLU A 451 13.13 -11.63 2.91
C GLU A 451 12.68 -11.63 1.44
N VAL A 452 12.73 -10.49 0.75
CA VAL A 452 12.20 -10.32 -0.61
C VAL A 452 13.16 -9.51 -1.50
N PRO A 453 14.40 -10.00 -1.73
CA PRO A 453 15.41 -9.28 -2.49
C PRO A 453 14.93 -8.93 -3.91
N GLY A 454 15.27 -7.71 -4.35
CA GLY A 454 14.83 -7.14 -5.63
C GLY A 454 13.52 -6.35 -5.55
N ALA A 455 12.76 -6.46 -4.45
CA ALA A 455 11.71 -5.48 -4.16
C ALA A 455 12.32 -4.15 -3.73
N VAL A 456 11.62 -3.05 -4.03
CA VAL A 456 12.08 -1.71 -3.68
C VAL A 456 11.07 -0.97 -2.84
N THR A 457 11.57 0.04 -2.12
CA THR A 457 10.78 0.97 -1.33
C THR A 457 11.05 2.39 -1.80
N MET A 458 9.99 3.19 -1.91
CA MET A 458 10.05 4.58 -2.36
C MET A 458 9.47 5.49 -1.28
N ALA A 459 10.09 6.63 -1.05
CA ALA A 459 9.65 7.59 -0.04
C ALA A 459 9.18 8.90 -0.70
N GLU A 460 8.02 9.39 -0.27
CA GLU A 460 7.71 10.82 -0.35
C GLU A 460 8.06 11.48 0.98
N GLU A 461 9.14 12.26 0.96
CA GLU A 461 9.65 12.97 2.13
C GLU A 461 9.86 14.42 1.69
N SER A 462 8.95 15.29 2.13
CA SER A 462 8.82 16.66 1.65
C SER A 462 9.68 17.68 2.40
N THR A 463 10.58 17.24 3.27
CA THR A 463 11.53 18.11 3.98
C THR A 463 12.96 17.87 3.49
N THR A 464 13.94 18.39 4.23
CA THR A 464 15.37 18.22 3.94
C THR A 464 15.98 17.11 4.79
N PHE A 465 15.22 16.06 5.14
CA PHE A 465 15.78 14.94 5.90
C PHE A 465 16.86 14.24 5.04
N PRO A 466 18.09 14.10 5.55
CA PRO A 466 19.20 13.58 4.75
C PRO A 466 19.19 12.05 4.70
N ASN A 467 19.85 11.49 3.69
CA ASN A 467 20.17 10.07 3.57
C ASN A 467 18.91 9.17 3.58
N VAL A 468 17.81 9.63 2.99
CA VAL A 468 16.57 8.85 2.90
C VAL A 468 16.81 7.57 2.10
N THR A 469 17.60 7.65 1.04
CA THR A 469 17.87 6.55 0.10
C THR A 469 19.22 5.85 0.32
N GLU A 470 19.91 6.18 1.40
CA GLU A 470 21.15 5.51 1.79
C GLU A 470 20.86 4.25 2.64
N PRO A 471 21.75 3.24 2.61
CA PRO A 471 21.61 2.04 3.42
C PRO A 471 21.54 2.31 4.92
N THR A 472 20.79 1.48 5.66
CA THR A 472 20.58 1.67 7.10
C THR A 472 21.88 1.60 7.91
N TYR A 473 22.83 0.75 7.51
CA TYR A 473 24.16 0.64 8.11
C TYR A 473 25.03 1.89 7.92
N ALA A 474 24.73 2.71 6.92
CA ALA A 474 25.40 4.00 6.66
C ALA A 474 24.68 5.18 7.33
N GLY A 475 23.65 4.90 8.13
CA GLY A 475 22.86 5.91 8.83
C GLY A 475 21.58 6.34 8.10
N GLY A 476 21.36 5.90 6.86
CA GLY A 476 20.17 6.23 6.08
C GLY A 476 18.90 5.54 6.54
N LEU A 477 17.77 5.87 5.91
CA LEU A 477 16.47 5.23 6.16
C LEU A 477 16.31 3.89 5.40
N GLY A 478 17.14 3.64 4.39
CA GLY A 478 17.13 2.39 3.61
C GLY A 478 16.12 2.35 2.46
N PHE A 479 15.50 3.48 2.08
CA PHE A 479 14.68 3.52 0.88
C PHE A 479 15.54 3.38 -0.38
N HIS A 480 14.95 2.92 -1.47
CA HIS A 480 15.66 2.81 -2.74
C HIS A 480 15.54 4.09 -3.57
N PHE A 481 14.39 4.76 -3.48
CA PHE A 481 14.13 6.02 -4.18
C PHE A 481 13.43 7.04 -3.29
N LYS A 482 13.62 8.33 -3.58
CA LYS A 482 12.93 9.46 -2.96
C LYS A 482 12.26 10.31 -4.04
N TRP A 483 11.01 10.71 -3.83
CA TRP A 483 10.36 11.71 -4.67
C TRP A 483 11.08 13.07 -4.55
N ASN A 484 11.47 13.66 -5.68
CA ASN A 484 12.09 14.98 -5.72
C ASN A 484 11.03 16.09 -5.71
N MET A 485 10.46 16.35 -4.53
CA MET A 485 9.43 17.36 -4.35
C MET A 485 9.91 18.78 -4.68
N GLY A 486 11.20 19.08 -4.43
CA GLY A 486 11.81 20.37 -4.80
C GLY A 486 11.84 20.57 -6.32
N TRP A 487 12.29 19.56 -7.07
CA TRP A 487 12.28 19.60 -8.54
C TRP A 487 10.87 19.77 -9.08
N MET A 488 9.90 19.01 -8.54
CA MET A 488 8.51 19.08 -8.97
C MET A 488 7.97 20.50 -8.76
N HIS A 489 8.16 21.06 -7.56
CA HIS A 489 7.67 22.37 -7.21
C HIS A 489 8.28 23.47 -8.08
N ASP A 490 9.61 23.50 -8.18
CA ASP A 490 10.31 24.56 -8.90
C ASP A 490 10.03 24.51 -10.40
N THR A 491 10.05 23.33 -11.00
CA THR A 491 9.82 23.19 -12.44
C THR A 491 8.36 23.45 -12.81
N LEU A 492 7.38 23.03 -12.00
CA LEU A 492 5.98 23.42 -12.23
C LEU A 492 5.78 24.93 -12.08
N GLN A 493 6.41 25.57 -11.10
CA GLN A 493 6.34 27.03 -10.97
C GLN A 493 6.98 27.75 -12.16
N TYR A 494 8.09 27.24 -12.68
CA TYR A 494 8.72 27.75 -13.90
C TYR A 494 7.81 27.61 -15.12
N MET A 495 7.20 26.43 -15.30
CA MET A 495 6.35 26.17 -16.47
C MET A 495 5.06 27.01 -16.45
N ARG A 496 4.55 27.37 -15.26
CA ARG A 496 3.42 28.31 -15.12
C ARG A 496 3.74 29.75 -15.51
N GLN A 497 5.02 30.16 -15.53
CA GLN A 497 5.38 31.54 -15.87
C GLN A 497 5.05 31.85 -17.33
N PRO A 498 4.44 33.02 -17.63
CA PRO A 498 4.36 33.53 -18.99
C PRO A 498 5.73 33.44 -19.68
N HIS A 499 5.77 33.06 -20.95
CA HIS A 499 7.05 32.73 -21.63
C HIS A 499 8.11 33.83 -21.51
N VAL A 500 7.70 35.10 -21.67
CA VAL A 500 8.59 36.27 -21.55
C VAL A 500 9.14 36.46 -20.13
N GLN A 501 8.49 35.88 -19.12
CA GLN A 501 8.87 35.98 -17.71
C GLN A 501 9.87 34.93 -17.26
N ARG A 502 10.03 33.83 -18.00
CA ARG A 502 10.91 32.71 -17.64
C ARG A 502 12.37 33.11 -17.46
N ARG A 503 12.83 34.16 -18.15
CA ARG A 503 14.18 34.71 -17.99
C ARG A 503 14.51 35.19 -16.57
N TRP A 504 13.51 35.58 -15.78
CA TRP A 504 13.69 36.03 -14.38
C TRP A 504 13.51 34.89 -13.37
N HIS A 505 13.24 33.69 -13.85
CA HIS A 505 12.96 32.50 -13.06
C HIS A 505 13.79 31.29 -13.51
N HIS A 506 14.84 31.52 -14.30
CA HIS A 506 15.64 30.46 -14.92
C HIS A 506 16.35 29.56 -13.89
N GLU A 507 16.57 30.09 -12.68
CA GLU A 507 17.07 29.33 -11.53
C GLU A 507 16.13 28.20 -11.13
N LYS A 508 14.80 28.35 -11.27
CA LYS A 508 13.84 27.31 -10.86
C LYS A 508 13.99 26.02 -11.66
N ILE A 509 14.35 26.11 -12.94
CA ILE A 509 14.51 24.92 -13.78
C ILE A 509 15.94 24.34 -13.73
N THR A 510 16.92 25.11 -13.24
CA THR A 510 18.32 24.67 -13.14
C THR A 510 18.74 24.24 -11.73
N PHE A 511 18.10 24.76 -10.68
CA PHE A 511 18.52 24.55 -9.29
C PHE A 511 18.43 23.10 -8.83
N GLY A 512 17.45 22.33 -9.31
CA GLY A 512 17.26 20.93 -8.94
C GLY A 512 18.49 20.05 -9.15
N ILE A 513 19.37 20.39 -10.10
CA ILE A 513 20.58 19.63 -10.39
C ILE A 513 21.66 19.74 -9.31
N VAL A 514 21.63 20.82 -8.50
CA VAL A 514 22.63 21.10 -7.46
C VAL A 514 22.67 19.98 -6.42
N TYR A 515 21.52 19.40 -6.14
CA TYR A 515 21.34 18.32 -5.16
C TYR A 515 20.81 17.02 -5.79
N ALA A 516 20.66 16.94 -7.12
CA ALA A 516 20.04 15.79 -7.81
C ALA A 516 20.77 14.45 -7.62
N PHE A 517 21.96 14.47 -7.04
CA PHE A 517 22.80 13.29 -6.79
C PHE A 517 23.03 13.02 -5.30
N ASP A 518 22.36 13.78 -4.41
CA ASP A 518 22.40 13.55 -2.96
C ASP A 518 21.50 12.38 -2.54
N GLU A 519 20.53 12.03 -3.38
CA GLU A 519 19.60 10.92 -3.17
C GLU A 519 19.30 10.24 -4.51
N ASN A 520 18.80 9.01 -4.47
CA ASN A 520 18.25 8.32 -5.63
C ASN A 520 16.87 8.89 -5.98
N PHE A 521 16.85 9.99 -6.73
CA PHE A 521 15.61 10.70 -7.00
C PHE A 521 14.72 10.05 -8.07
N LEU A 522 13.42 10.08 -7.80
CA LEU A 522 12.34 9.92 -8.74
C LEU A 522 11.68 11.30 -8.93
N LEU A 523 11.35 11.67 -10.16
CA LEU A 523 10.78 12.96 -10.55
C LEU A 523 9.25 12.81 -10.64
N PRO A 524 8.47 13.24 -9.63
CA PRO A 524 7.03 13.02 -9.63
C PRO A 524 6.27 14.16 -10.30
N LEU A 525 5.31 13.82 -11.14
CA LEU A 525 4.14 14.66 -11.43
C LEU A 525 2.89 13.86 -11.04
N SER A 526 2.65 13.76 -9.74
CA SER A 526 1.66 12.85 -9.17
C SER A 526 0.22 13.38 -9.22
N HIS A 527 -0.71 12.58 -8.72
CA HIS A 527 -2.12 12.92 -8.55
C HIS A 527 -2.35 14.21 -7.75
N ASP A 528 -1.55 14.46 -6.71
CA ASP A 528 -1.63 15.64 -5.85
C ASP A 528 -1.45 16.95 -6.60
N GLU A 529 -0.76 16.94 -7.74
CA GLU A 529 -0.45 18.14 -8.51
C GLU A 529 -1.55 18.54 -9.49
N VAL A 530 -2.61 17.74 -9.63
CA VAL A 530 -3.70 17.95 -10.59
C VAL A 530 -5.10 17.95 -9.95
N VAL A 531 -5.18 18.38 -8.69
CA VAL A 531 -6.40 18.46 -7.86
C VAL A 531 -6.46 19.76 -7.05
N HIS A 532 -7.55 19.95 -6.30
CA HIS A 532 -7.73 21.01 -5.30
C HIS A 532 -7.49 22.43 -5.82
N GLY A 533 -7.89 22.72 -7.06
CA GLY A 533 -7.73 24.05 -7.66
C GLY A 533 -6.32 24.31 -8.21
N LYS A 534 -5.40 23.32 -8.15
CA LYS A 534 -4.05 23.44 -8.74
C LYS A 534 -4.11 23.44 -10.27
N GLY A 535 -5.19 22.95 -10.89
CA GLY A 535 -5.37 22.76 -12.33
C GLY A 535 -4.68 21.51 -12.88
N SER A 536 -5.13 21.03 -14.04
CA SER A 536 -4.42 19.98 -14.81
C SER A 536 -3.04 20.42 -15.27
N LEU A 537 -2.15 19.50 -15.66
CA LEU A 537 -0.84 19.88 -16.19
C LEU A 537 -0.93 20.77 -17.43
N ILE A 538 -1.82 20.49 -18.39
CA ILE A 538 -2.03 21.36 -19.55
C ILE A 538 -2.69 22.69 -19.17
N GLY A 539 -3.49 22.70 -18.10
CA GLY A 539 -4.07 23.92 -17.51
C GLY A 539 -3.03 24.85 -16.89
N LYS A 540 -1.89 24.31 -16.44
CA LYS A 540 -0.77 25.10 -15.90
C LYS A 540 0.08 25.77 -16.98
N MET A 541 -0.02 25.34 -18.23
CA MET A 541 0.78 25.89 -19.32
C MET A 541 0.19 27.22 -19.81
N PRO A 542 1.01 28.28 -20.02
CA PRO A 542 0.53 29.55 -20.55
C PRO A 542 0.44 29.53 -22.08
N GLY A 543 -0.21 30.56 -22.64
CA GLY A 543 -0.31 30.79 -24.07
C GLY A 543 -1.64 30.32 -24.67
N ASP A 544 -1.73 30.40 -26.01
CA ASP A 544 -2.85 29.82 -26.76
C ASP A 544 -2.83 28.28 -26.71
N ASP A 545 -3.88 27.64 -27.22
CA ASP A 545 -3.99 26.18 -27.19
C ASP A 545 -2.82 25.45 -27.85
N TRP A 546 -2.24 25.99 -28.94
CA TRP A 546 -1.07 25.33 -29.54
C TRP A 546 0.15 25.44 -28.62
N GLN A 547 0.38 26.64 -28.07
CA GLN A 547 1.49 26.91 -27.16
C GLN A 547 1.39 26.08 -25.88
N ARG A 548 0.19 25.90 -25.32
CA ARG A 548 -0.03 25.07 -24.13
C ARG A 548 0.44 23.63 -24.34
N PHE A 549 0.04 23.02 -25.46
CA PHE A 549 0.45 21.67 -25.82
C PHE A 549 1.94 21.59 -26.12
N ALA A 550 2.50 22.57 -26.85
CA ALA A 550 3.94 22.64 -27.09
C ALA A 550 4.74 22.75 -25.78
N ASN A 551 4.25 23.53 -24.81
CA ASN A 551 4.89 23.69 -23.52
C ASN A 551 4.89 22.40 -22.70
N LEU A 552 3.76 21.68 -22.68
CA LEU A 552 3.67 20.39 -22.00
C LEU A 552 4.61 19.35 -22.63
N ARG A 553 4.66 19.30 -23.97
CA ARG A 553 5.60 18.41 -24.69
C ARG A 553 7.06 18.75 -24.41
N ALA A 554 7.41 20.04 -24.41
CA ALA A 554 8.75 20.50 -24.03
C ALA A 554 9.09 20.13 -22.57
N TYR A 555 8.12 20.23 -21.66
CA TYR A 555 8.30 19.84 -20.26
C TYR A 555 8.59 18.34 -20.12
N TYR A 556 7.85 17.49 -20.83
CA TYR A 556 8.09 16.05 -20.82
C TYR A 556 9.45 15.69 -21.44
N GLY A 557 9.84 16.34 -22.54
CA GLY A 557 11.18 16.18 -23.11
C GLY A 557 12.29 16.53 -22.10
N PHE A 558 12.12 17.65 -21.38
CA PHE A 558 13.02 18.05 -20.29
C PHE A 558 13.05 17.01 -19.16
N MET A 559 11.88 16.61 -18.64
CA MET A 559 11.75 15.66 -17.54
C MET A 559 12.40 14.30 -17.86
N TRP A 560 12.19 13.77 -19.06
CA TRP A 560 12.77 12.48 -19.47
C TRP A 560 14.29 12.54 -19.63
N ALA A 561 14.84 13.68 -20.05
CA ALA A 561 16.27 13.88 -20.19
C ALA A 561 16.97 14.35 -18.91
N HIS A 562 16.24 14.88 -17.92
CA HIS A 562 16.76 15.24 -16.60
C HIS A 562 17.18 13.98 -15.82
N PRO A 563 18.25 14.00 -15.00
CA PRO A 563 18.60 12.89 -14.12
C PRO A 563 17.48 12.56 -13.11
N GLY A 564 17.26 11.28 -12.86
CA GLY A 564 16.26 10.75 -11.92
C GLY A 564 15.19 9.88 -12.59
N LYS A 565 14.53 9.02 -11.83
CA LYS A 565 13.45 8.12 -12.32
C LYS A 565 12.17 8.91 -12.64
N LYS A 566 11.21 8.33 -13.36
CA LYS A 566 10.05 9.07 -13.91
C LYS A 566 8.73 8.61 -13.28
N LEU A 567 7.82 9.53 -12.97
CA LEU A 567 6.44 9.21 -12.61
C LEU A 567 5.48 10.23 -13.22
N LEU A 568 4.44 9.71 -13.90
CA LEU A 568 3.30 10.49 -14.38
C LEU A 568 2.00 9.88 -13.85
N PHE A 569 1.08 10.74 -13.41
CA PHE A 569 -0.26 10.33 -13.06
C PHE A 569 -1.16 10.15 -14.28
N MET A 570 -2.08 9.19 -14.20
CA MET A 570 -3.07 8.94 -15.23
C MET A 570 -3.84 10.21 -15.65
N GLY A 571 -4.09 10.36 -16.95
CA GLY A 571 -4.69 11.56 -17.55
C GLY A 571 -3.66 12.56 -18.06
N GLN A 572 -2.49 12.63 -17.43
CA GLN A 572 -1.42 13.56 -17.82
C GLN A 572 -0.76 13.16 -19.15
N GLU A 573 -0.70 11.86 -19.46
CA GLU A 573 -0.05 11.33 -20.66
C GLU A 573 -0.75 11.73 -21.96
N PHE A 574 -2.04 12.07 -21.91
CA PHE A 574 -2.80 12.57 -23.07
C PHE A 574 -3.29 14.01 -22.89
N ALA A 575 -2.72 14.75 -21.95
CA ALA A 575 -3.06 16.14 -21.68
C ALA A 575 -4.54 16.36 -21.35
N GLN A 576 -5.06 15.62 -20.36
CA GLN A 576 -6.35 15.93 -19.74
C GLN A 576 -6.42 17.40 -19.35
N ASP A 577 -7.52 18.07 -19.69
CA ASP A 577 -7.73 19.50 -19.47
C ASP A 577 -8.32 19.83 -18.11
N SER A 578 -9.20 18.98 -17.57
CA SER A 578 -9.76 19.11 -16.24
C SER A 578 -8.83 18.59 -15.15
N GLU A 579 -9.03 19.05 -13.91
CA GLU A 579 -8.46 18.36 -12.74
C GLU A 579 -8.93 16.90 -12.68
N TRP A 580 -8.16 16.08 -11.98
CA TRP A 580 -8.57 14.73 -11.68
C TRP A 580 -9.79 14.75 -10.74
N ASN A 581 -10.77 13.89 -11.04
CA ASN A 581 -11.96 13.68 -10.23
C ASN A 581 -12.11 12.19 -9.93
N HIS A 582 -11.95 11.80 -8.66
CA HIS A 582 -12.08 10.42 -8.22
C HIS A 582 -13.50 9.82 -8.40
N ASP A 583 -14.53 10.66 -8.54
CA ASP A 583 -15.92 10.24 -8.78
C ASP A 583 -16.25 9.98 -10.26
N ALA A 584 -15.34 10.33 -11.18
CA ALA A 584 -15.54 10.18 -12.62
C ALA A 584 -14.47 9.26 -13.24
N GLU A 585 -14.72 8.76 -14.45
CA GLU A 585 -13.63 8.20 -15.25
C GLU A 585 -12.81 9.30 -15.92
N LEU A 586 -11.58 8.97 -16.34
CA LEU A 586 -10.79 9.86 -17.17
C LEU A 586 -11.52 10.19 -18.49
N PRO A 587 -11.37 11.41 -19.04
CA PRO A 587 -12.06 11.84 -20.25
C PRO A 587 -11.42 11.24 -21.51
N TRP A 588 -11.55 9.93 -21.70
CA TRP A 588 -10.94 9.16 -22.80
C TRP A 588 -11.32 9.66 -24.20
N HIS A 589 -12.46 10.34 -24.34
CA HIS A 589 -12.90 10.96 -25.59
C HIS A 589 -11.92 12.03 -26.11
N LEU A 590 -11.06 12.61 -25.26
CA LEU A 590 -10.02 13.55 -25.67
C LEU A 590 -9.03 12.92 -26.66
N LEU A 591 -8.84 11.61 -26.67
CA LEU A 591 -7.98 10.92 -27.63
C LEU A 591 -8.49 11.00 -29.08
N ASN A 592 -9.74 11.43 -29.30
CA ASN A 592 -10.25 11.75 -30.63
C ASN A 592 -9.67 13.08 -31.18
N ASN A 593 -9.04 13.89 -30.33
CA ASN A 593 -8.32 15.10 -30.73
C ASN A 593 -6.85 14.76 -31.04
N ALA A 594 -6.39 15.15 -32.23
CA ALA A 594 -5.04 14.90 -32.70
C ALA A 594 -3.94 15.47 -31.77
N ARG A 595 -4.19 16.59 -31.08
CA ARG A 595 -3.21 17.18 -30.14
C ARG A 595 -3.01 16.31 -28.90
N ASN A 596 -4.10 15.83 -28.30
CA ASN A 596 -4.06 14.92 -27.15
C ASN A 596 -3.43 13.57 -27.52
N ALA A 597 -3.81 13.01 -28.67
CA ALA A 597 -3.18 11.81 -29.21
C ALA A 597 -1.68 12.01 -29.49
N GLY A 598 -1.29 13.21 -29.92
CA GLY A 598 0.11 13.60 -30.15
C GLY A 598 0.94 13.64 -28.87
N VAL A 599 0.40 14.16 -27.76
CA VAL A 599 1.07 14.11 -26.44
C VAL A 599 1.23 12.67 -25.97
N ARG A 600 0.19 11.83 -26.12
CA ARG A 600 0.26 10.40 -25.79
C ARG A 600 1.31 9.66 -26.62
N ALA A 601 1.42 9.98 -27.90
CA ALA A 601 2.46 9.43 -28.77
C ALA A 601 3.87 9.88 -28.33
N LEU A 602 4.03 11.15 -27.95
CA LEU A 602 5.31 11.64 -27.40
C LEU A 602 5.72 10.86 -26.14
N VAL A 603 4.80 10.65 -25.19
CA VAL A 603 5.10 9.88 -23.97
C VAL A 603 5.54 8.46 -24.31
N ARG A 604 4.89 7.81 -25.27
CA ARG A 604 5.31 6.49 -25.79
C ARG A 604 6.75 6.53 -26.31
N ASP A 605 7.08 7.49 -27.15
CA ASP A 605 8.40 7.60 -27.75
C ASP A 605 9.50 8.01 -26.76
N LEU A 606 9.17 8.86 -25.78
CA LEU A 606 10.05 9.21 -24.67
C LEU A 606 10.36 7.99 -23.80
N ASN A 607 9.35 7.19 -23.45
CA ASN A 607 9.54 5.96 -22.68
C ASN A 607 10.36 4.92 -23.45
N ARG A 608 10.11 4.74 -24.74
CA ARG A 608 10.93 3.88 -25.59
C ARG A 608 12.39 4.34 -25.59
N LEU A 609 12.63 5.63 -25.82
CA LEU A 609 13.98 6.20 -25.83
C LEU A 609 14.68 6.02 -24.47
N TYR A 610 13.97 6.27 -23.36
CA TYR A 610 14.47 6.08 -22.01
C TYR A 610 14.91 4.64 -21.76
N ARG A 611 14.19 3.64 -22.30
CA ARG A 611 14.55 2.22 -22.17
C ARG A 611 15.70 1.80 -23.08
N GLU A 612 15.73 2.31 -24.30
CA GLU A 612 16.71 1.92 -25.33
C GLU A 612 18.06 2.61 -25.17
N LEU A 613 18.12 3.80 -24.56
CA LEU A 613 19.35 4.57 -24.38
C LEU A 613 19.84 4.54 -22.93
N PRO A 614 20.85 3.70 -22.62
CA PRO A 614 21.52 3.66 -21.31
C PRO A 614 21.92 5.02 -20.71
N ALA A 615 22.35 5.96 -21.56
CA ALA A 615 22.75 7.29 -21.14
C ALA A 615 21.65 8.05 -20.37
N LEU A 616 20.37 7.74 -20.64
CA LEU A 616 19.25 8.40 -19.98
C LEU A 616 18.93 7.85 -18.60
N HIS A 617 19.36 6.63 -18.24
CA HIS A 617 18.89 5.96 -17.02
C HIS A 617 19.97 5.31 -16.15
N ARG A 618 21.09 4.83 -16.74
CA ARG A 618 22.10 4.08 -15.97
C ARG A 618 22.83 4.95 -14.97
N GLN A 619 23.03 6.24 -15.25
CA GLN A 619 23.73 7.17 -14.37
C GLN A 619 22.79 8.28 -13.90
N ASP A 620 21.52 7.95 -13.61
CA ASP A 620 20.54 8.91 -13.08
C ASP A 620 20.92 9.43 -11.70
N CYS A 621 21.54 8.59 -10.87
CA CYS A 621 21.89 8.88 -9.48
C CYS A 621 23.40 9.14 -9.31
N ASP A 622 24.13 9.44 -10.39
CA ASP A 622 25.57 9.72 -10.36
C ASP A 622 25.86 10.99 -11.16
N ALA A 623 26.54 11.95 -10.53
CA ALA A 623 26.93 13.21 -11.15
C ALA A 623 27.76 13.00 -12.44
N PHE A 624 28.47 11.88 -12.57
CA PHE A 624 29.17 11.50 -13.80
C PHE A 624 28.23 11.47 -15.01
N GLY A 625 26.97 11.06 -14.83
CA GLY A 625 25.98 10.89 -15.90
C GLY A 625 25.46 12.17 -16.52
N PHE A 626 25.84 13.34 -16.00
CA PHE A 626 25.30 14.64 -16.39
C PHE A 626 26.40 15.70 -16.53
N ASP A 627 26.23 16.62 -17.47
CA ASP A 627 27.08 17.81 -17.59
C ASP A 627 26.36 18.92 -18.37
N TRP A 628 26.38 20.14 -17.83
CA TRP A 628 25.80 21.29 -18.51
C TRP A 628 26.65 21.67 -19.73
N LEU A 629 25.98 21.94 -20.84
CA LEU A 629 26.57 22.58 -22.02
C LEU A 629 26.19 24.07 -22.04
N GLU A 630 24.95 24.40 -21.70
CA GLU A 630 24.44 25.76 -21.51
C GLU A 630 23.33 25.75 -20.45
N SER A 631 23.45 26.57 -19.41
CA SER A 631 22.50 26.67 -18.29
C SER A 631 22.22 28.11 -17.84
N THR A 632 22.79 29.08 -18.54
CA THR A 632 22.80 30.52 -18.22
C THR A 632 22.11 31.38 -19.29
N GLU A 633 21.70 30.80 -20.41
CA GLU A 633 20.97 31.47 -21.50
C GLU A 633 19.49 31.74 -21.13
N ALA A 634 19.31 32.47 -20.03
CA ALA A 634 18.01 32.83 -19.48
C ALA A 634 17.23 33.77 -20.41
N THR A 635 17.91 34.61 -21.19
CA THR A 635 17.26 35.60 -22.09
C THR A 635 16.33 34.92 -23.08
N HIS A 636 16.77 33.79 -23.65
CA HIS A 636 15.97 32.96 -24.56
C HIS A 636 15.37 31.72 -23.87
N SER A 637 15.64 31.54 -22.57
CA SER A 637 15.23 30.37 -21.79
C SER A 637 15.66 29.05 -22.44
N LEU A 638 16.91 29.02 -22.91
CA LEU A 638 17.53 27.84 -23.50
C LEU A 638 18.35 27.09 -22.45
N LEU A 639 18.25 25.77 -22.50
CA LEU A 639 19.04 24.85 -21.68
C LEU A 639 19.61 23.79 -22.59
N ALA A 640 20.87 23.41 -22.38
CA ALA A 640 21.48 22.26 -23.04
C ALA A 640 22.39 21.51 -22.10
N TRP A 641 22.30 20.18 -22.11
CA TRP A 641 23.14 19.31 -21.30
C TRP A 641 23.41 18.00 -22.02
N VAL A 642 24.46 17.30 -21.59
CA VAL A 642 24.74 15.94 -22.03
C VAL A 642 24.39 14.94 -20.92
N ARG A 643 23.76 13.85 -21.33
CA ARG A 643 23.59 12.63 -20.56
C ARG A 643 24.55 11.56 -21.08
N ARG A 644 25.19 10.80 -20.19
CA ARG A 644 26.15 9.75 -20.59
C ARG A 644 26.12 8.52 -19.72
N ASP A 645 26.44 7.37 -20.31
CA ASP A 645 26.68 6.13 -19.58
C ASP A 645 28.20 5.87 -19.37
N ALA A 646 28.52 4.81 -18.64
CA ALA A 646 29.91 4.39 -18.41
C ALA A 646 30.61 3.84 -19.67
N ASP A 647 29.85 3.48 -20.71
CA ASP A 647 30.37 2.97 -21.98
C ASP A 647 30.70 4.11 -22.97
N GLY A 648 30.50 5.38 -22.57
CA GLY A 648 30.73 6.56 -23.40
C GLY A 648 29.61 6.89 -24.38
N ARG A 649 28.45 6.22 -24.29
CA ARG A 649 27.26 6.62 -25.06
C ARG A 649 26.76 7.96 -24.53
N MET A 650 26.42 8.87 -25.43
CA MET A 650 26.00 10.23 -25.08
C MET A 650 24.68 10.60 -25.76
N LEU A 651 23.87 11.37 -25.05
CA LEU A 651 22.69 12.07 -25.58
C LEU A 651 22.79 13.53 -25.17
N ILE A 652 22.62 14.44 -26.13
CA ILE A 652 22.48 15.86 -25.85
C ILE A 652 20.98 16.18 -25.81
N ALA A 653 20.55 16.79 -24.72
CA ALA A 653 19.21 17.36 -24.60
C ALA A 653 19.31 18.87 -24.74
N VAL A 654 18.42 19.44 -25.56
CA VAL A 654 18.27 20.88 -25.74
C VAL A 654 16.81 21.23 -25.51
N SER A 655 16.56 22.19 -24.63
CA SER A 655 15.21 22.67 -24.31
C SER A 655 15.09 24.15 -24.61
N ASN A 656 14.20 24.52 -25.54
CA ASN A 656 13.74 25.88 -25.74
C ASN A 656 12.41 26.08 -25.02
N MET A 657 12.43 26.89 -23.97
CA MET A 657 11.27 27.11 -23.10
C MET A 657 10.47 28.37 -23.48
N THR A 658 10.63 28.89 -24.70
CA THR A 658 9.82 29.97 -25.26
C THR A 658 9.23 29.55 -26.62
N PRO A 659 8.15 30.18 -27.11
CA PRO A 659 7.59 29.87 -28.41
C PRO A 659 8.41 30.46 -29.58
N VAL A 660 9.55 31.11 -29.31
CA VAL A 660 10.36 31.77 -30.33
C VAL A 660 11.48 30.81 -30.76
N PRO A 661 11.45 30.31 -32.02
CA PRO A 661 12.49 29.41 -32.51
C PRO A 661 13.82 30.15 -32.67
N GLN A 662 14.92 29.43 -32.43
CA GLN A 662 16.29 29.92 -32.57
C GLN A 662 16.93 29.26 -33.78
N PHE A 663 17.18 30.05 -34.82
CA PHE A 663 17.80 29.57 -36.05
C PHE A 663 19.32 29.77 -36.00
N GLY A 664 20.06 28.70 -36.26
CA GLY A 664 21.51 28.75 -36.28
C GLY A 664 22.11 28.99 -34.90
N TRP A 665 21.49 28.47 -33.85
CA TRP A 665 22.05 28.53 -32.51
C TRP A 665 23.25 27.58 -32.42
N ARG A 666 24.40 28.12 -32.02
CA ARG A 666 25.64 27.35 -31.92
C ARG A 666 25.73 26.74 -30.52
N LEU A 667 25.91 25.43 -30.42
CA LEU A 667 26.09 24.74 -29.15
C LEU A 667 27.45 24.02 -29.12
N GLY A 668 28.23 24.26 -28.07
CA GLY A 668 29.45 23.50 -27.81
C GLY A 668 29.11 22.06 -27.42
N VAL A 669 29.78 21.07 -28.01
CA VAL A 669 29.49 19.65 -27.76
C VAL A 669 30.74 18.90 -27.30
N PRO A 670 30.59 17.78 -26.56
CA PRO A 670 31.73 16.98 -26.14
C PRO A 670 32.62 16.53 -27.31
N ASP A 671 33.92 16.41 -27.05
CA ASP A 671 34.90 15.89 -28.01
C ASP A 671 34.66 14.40 -28.30
N GLY A 672 35.08 13.94 -29.49
CA GLY A 672 34.98 12.54 -29.91
C GLY A 672 33.97 12.30 -31.04
N PRO A 673 32.66 12.59 -30.85
CA PRO A 673 31.68 12.48 -31.92
C PRO A 673 31.96 13.48 -33.05
N THR A 674 31.88 13.00 -34.30
CA THR A 674 32.02 13.83 -35.51
C THR A 674 30.69 14.37 -36.04
N GLY A 675 29.58 13.90 -35.48
CA GLY A 675 28.24 14.39 -35.78
C GLY A 675 27.19 13.83 -34.84
N TRP A 676 26.03 14.49 -34.81
CA TRP A 676 24.91 14.19 -33.92
C TRP A 676 23.64 13.98 -34.73
N ARG A 677 22.80 13.04 -34.30
CA ARG A 677 21.50 12.78 -34.94
C ARG A 677 20.38 13.24 -34.01
N GLU A 678 19.44 13.99 -34.55
CA GLU A 678 18.18 14.31 -33.86
C GLU A 678 17.37 13.01 -33.71
N VAL A 679 17.32 12.46 -32.49
CA VAL A 679 16.59 11.20 -32.20
C VAL A 679 15.15 11.44 -31.76
N LEU A 680 14.84 12.63 -31.26
CA LEU A 680 13.51 13.05 -30.86
C LEU A 680 13.42 14.57 -30.94
N ASN A 681 12.29 15.06 -31.47
CA ASN A 681 11.95 16.48 -31.50
C ASN A 681 10.49 16.65 -31.04
N THR A 682 10.31 17.32 -29.90
CA THR A 682 8.98 17.52 -29.29
C THR A 682 8.07 18.45 -30.11
N ASP A 683 8.63 19.22 -31.04
CA ASP A 683 7.91 20.05 -32.00
C ASP A 683 7.57 19.30 -33.30
N SER A 684 7.90 18.02 -33.44
CA SER A 684 7.49 17.22 -34.60
C SER A 684 5.98 17.27 -34.84
N SER A 685 5.58 17.34 -36.12
CA SER A 685 4.17 17.25 -36.52
C SER A 685 3.50 15.95 -36.07
N HIS A 686 4.25 14.87 -35.84
CA HIS A 686 3.74 13.62 -35.26
C HIS A 686 3.16 13.79 -33.86
N TYR A 687 3.62 14.79 -33.10
CA TYR A 687 3.13 15.11 -31.76
C TYR A 687 2.24 16.36 -31.74
N GLY A 688 1.90 16.90 -32.92
CA GLY A 688 1.11 18.13 -33.07
C GLY A 688 1.91 19.43 -32.89
N GLY A 689 3.24 19.40 -33.11
CA GLY A 689 4.08 20.60 -33.15
C GLY A 689 4.16 21.25 -34.53
N GLY A 690 4.96 22.33 -34.61
CA GLY A 690 5.17 23.16 -35.81
C GLY A 690 6.13 22.55 -36.83
N ASN A 691 6.77 21.42 -36.48
CA ASN A 691 7.73 20.68 -37.27
C ASN A 691 9.02 21.48 -37.57
N VAL A 692 9.37 22.41 -36.67
CA VAL A 692 10.64 23.13 -36.69
C VAL A 692 11.72 22.23 -36.08
N GLY A 693 12.85 22.09 -36.74
CA GLY A 693 13.93 21.21 -36.27
C GLY A 693 15.07 21.07 -37.28
N ASN A 694 15.91 20.07 -37.06
CA ASN A 694 17.18 19.90 -37.79
C ASN A 694 17.08 18.93 -38.99
N ALA A 695 15.86 18.51 -39.33
CA ALA A 695 15.57 17.43 -40.29
C ALA A 695 16.24 16.09 -39.90
N SER A 696 16.08 15.05 -40.72
CA SER A 696 16.74 13.74 -40.49
C SER A 696 18.24 13.74 -40.80
N ALA A 697 18.87 14.91 -40.88
CA ALA A 697 20.29 15.05 -41.20
C ALA A 697 21.16 14.81 -39.96
N VAL A 698 22.34 14.21 -40.18
CA VAL A 698 23.39 14.21 -39.16
C VAL A 698 23.97 15.62 -39.10
N LEU A 699 23.89 16.25 -37.93
CA LEU A 699 24.48 17.55 -37.64
C LEU A 699 25.99 17.40 -37.48
N PRO A 700 26.82 17.98 -38.36
CA PRO A 700 28.26 17.84 -38.28
C PRO A 700 28.82 18.60 -37.08
N ALA A 701 29.66 17.94 -36.29
CA ALA A 701 30.47 18.62 -35.28
C ALA A 701 31.65 19.29 -35.98
N THR A 702 31.75 20.61 -35.82
CA THR A 702 32.78 21.43 -36.49
C THR A 702 33.80 21.93 -35.46
N PRO A 703 35.08 22.09 -35.82
CA PRO A 703 36.14 22.54 -34.92
C PRO A 703 36.07 24.06 -34.67
N VAL A 704 34.91 24.51 -34.19
CA VAL A 704 34.62 25.89 -33.81
C VAL A 704 34.29 25.87 -32.33
N ALA A 705 35.16 26.48 -31.52
CA ALA A 705 35.01 26.50 -30.07
C ALA A 705 33.76 27.28 -29.63
N SER A 706 33.03 26.74 -28.66
CA SER A 706 31.82 27.34 -28.10
C SER A 706 31.50 26.69 -26.75
N HIS A 707 30.90 27.43 -25.80
CA HIS A 707 30.49 26.89 -24.49
C HIS A 707 31.60 26.10 -23.75
N GLY A 708 32.85 26.55 -23.84
CA GLY A 708 34.00 25.87 -23.24
C GLY A 708 34.43 24.55 -23.90
N ARG A 709 33.89 24.21 -25.08
CA ARG A 709 34.23 23.00 -25.85
C ARG A 709 35.01 23.34 -27.12
N ALA A 710 35.84 22.41 -27.59
CA ALA A 710 36.66 22.60 -28.79
C ALA A 710 35.87 22.49 -30.10
N GLN A 711 34.75 21.77 -30.09
CA GLN A 711 33.85 21.62 -31.22
C GLN A 711 32.41 22.04 -30.91
N SER A 712 31.65 22.38 -31.95
CA SER A 712 30.25 22.78 -31.86
C SER A 712 29.40 22.31 -33.04
N ILE A 713 28.09 22.26 -32.80
CA ILE A 713 27.05 22.06 -33.82
C ILE A 713 26.22 23.33 -33.98
N MET A 714 25.59 23.47 -35.15
CA MET A 714 24.61 24.52 -35.43
C MET A 714 23.22 23.89 -35.42
N LEU A 715 22.30 24.46 -34.64
CA LEU A 715 20.98 23.92 -34.38
C LEU A 715 19.88 24.89 -34.80
N VAL A 716 18.74 24.33 -35.16
CA VAL A 716 17.43 24.98 -35.07
C VAL A 716 16.74 24.41 -33.83
N VAL A 717 16.29 25.28 -32.92
CA VAL A 717 15.71 24.89 -31.61
C VAL A 717 14.43 25.64 -31.30
#